data_AF-A0A918MXC7-F1
#
_entry.id   AF-A0A918MXC7-F1
#
_cell.length_a   1.000
_cell.length_b   1.000
_cell.length_c   1.000
_cell.angle_alpha   90.00
_cell.angle_beta   90.00
_cell.angle_gamma   90.00
#
_symmetry.space_group_name_H-M   'P 1'
#
loop_
_entity.id
_entity.type
_entity.pdbx_description
1 polymer ?
#
loop_
_entity_poly.entity_id
_entity_poly.type
_entity_poly.pdbx_seq_one_letter_code
_entity_poly.pdbx_strand_id
1 'polypeptide(L)'
;MQVQDDNLKFLFLNKWQGFLVFLSLVAGVSFASSGVVTWVAANWDYFSSLQKLYGIQLLFILACLTAFLAYWRYTRKTGQAKAGLGSQGALFLAAVITGALLALIGQVYQTGADPWTLFAIWGALLLPFLLAAPNAVIALLWCAVINLAWQLYMDDFLSMMSRQHYYQALAFGGFNLLLLVLAESNLMRLGDRFRLVPRFLSFFCLWPLLGFDDGGMYGNPETRVTDVLVWVVPVLVFVAGFMYYSRKRVDYFMLANLVGFLSAVVLVRSLSFFSFWRMSELSLFIIASLVLLTAGLGAAAINRLYRRNNPDRAHKSLWPVHLLMVCVVMVVSLLFVLFLAMMNVSFLGSGILLLLIAGVICFSGKDRSQEGLVSGSLALIGLGMMAASLLEIHDDFFNPEVRAVLRLHAGAIAAVSMAVYVLFRQGWVRFLSAAQAIGLMLLVLYTFMWVDDSYGAAEAAFFTLSLHSVPWLALASVVLFVGAHQYGRDGLRPLAWALAVTTLVLTVLNTLEASWEPGLGQVLGPLDMFRAVLAGLSPLKTGNWGNIVFQFLPAALVLWGTRRQEGAGRFSWLAAALVFVLCLYWGNGNGVVYGLILVLLAYQCRDRVLGGTGAIAMIGFLWMFYYQMELSLLQKAFLLLGTGLVLLTVTVACRHWLRKGQDRHALATAQAPEALHASEAPAKARGLLPLMTALGVVSVLTVANWGIWTHEAILQTGQRVVLALAPVDPRSLMQGDYMSLNFELVDHLRTAVQATQSANKDANGQKIMQGYAILSIDDKGVASLAGVSQSYPSMILADGKTVIMRYKAGPFGTVSLASHEYFFPEGQGPHFARAKYGEFRVRKDGKALLSGLLDENLNRL
;
A
#
# COMPACT_ATOMS: atom_id res chain seq x y z
N MET A 1 -24.36 15.54 13.82
CA MET A 1 -23.77 16.33 12.71
C MET A 1 -22.78 17.41 13.17
N GLN A 2 -22.80 17.89 14.43
CA GLN A 2 -21.76 18.79 15.00
C GLN A 2 -20.31 18.25 14.90
N VAL A 3 -20.13 16.92 14.85
CA VAL A 3 -18.81 16.28 14.78
C VAL A 3 -18.05 16.56 13.47
N GLN A 4 -18.72 16.84 12.34
CA GLN A 4 -18.05 17.06 11.05
C GLN A 4 -17.42 18.46 10.90
N ASP A 5 -18.04 19.48 11.49
CA ASP A 5 -17.47 20.84 11.58
C ASP A 5 -16.40 20.92 12.68
N ASP A 6 -16.55 20.18 13.79
CA ASP A 6 -15.49 20.07 14.82
C ASP A 6 -14.22 19.34 14.34
N ASN A 7 -14.35 18.45 13.35
CA ASN A 7 -13.22 17.79 12.70
C ASN A 7 -12.42 18.73 11.78
N LEU A 8 -13.09 19.69 11.13
CA LEU A 8 -12.43 20.77 10.38
C LEU A 8 -11.73 21.71 11.35
N LYS A 9 -12.39 21.99 12.47
CA LYS A 9 -11.86 22.84 13.50
C LYS A 9 -10.54 22.31 14.07
N PHE A 10 -10.39 21.01 14.35
CA PHE A 10 -9.16 20.52 14.98
C PHE A 10 -7.91 20.48 14.08
N LEU A 11 -8.06 20.11 12.79
CA LEU A 11 -6.91 20.11 11.86
C LEU A 11 -6.58 21.53 11.38
N PHE A 12 -7.60 22.37 11.14
CA PHE A 12 -7.48 23.68 10.48
C PHE A 12 -7.66 24.91 11.40
N LEU A 13 -8.01 24.78 12.70
CA LEU A 13 -7.99 25.91 13.65
C LEU A 13 -6.62 26.14 14.29
N ASN A 14 -5.69 25.20 14.18
CA ASN A 14 -4.35 25.46 14.66
C ASN A 14 -3.61 26.32 13.65
N LYS A 15 -2.87 27.32 14.15
CA LYS A 15 -1.86 28.04 13.38
C LYS A 15 -1.05 27.00 12.57
N TRP A 16 -0.69 27.29 11.31
CA TRP A 16 0.26 26.53 10.48
C TRP A 16 1.37 25.80 11.25
N GLN A 17 1.91 26.42 12.30
CA GLN A 17 2.84 25.79 13.24
C GLN A 17 2.35 24.43 13.82
N GLY A 18 1.10 24.34 14.27
CA GLY A 18 0.50 23.09 14.77
C GLY A 18 0.28 22.04 13.68
N PHE A 19 -0.10 22.46 12.47
CA PHE A 19 -0.18 21.57 11.31
C PHE A 19 1.20 21.01 10.95
N LEU A 20 2.23 21.86 10.89
CA LEU A 20 3.60 21.43 10.61
C LEU A 20 4.14 20.50 11.69
N VAL A 21 3.84 20.73 12.98
CA VAL A 21 4.19 19.80 14.07
C VAL A 21 3.49 18.45 13.90
N PHE A 22 2.22 18.45 13.51
CA PHE A 22 1.48 17.21 13.26
C PHE A 22 2.05 16.45 12.06
N LEU A 23 2.23 17.14 10.93
CA LEU A 23 2.76 16.57 9.70
C LEU A 23 4.18 16.01 9.90
N SER A 24 5.08 16.80 10.49
CA SER A 24 6.46 16.37 10.76
C SER A 24 6.54 15.22 11.76
N LEU A 25 5.65 15.16 12.75
CA LEU A 25 5.59 14.02 13.67
C LEU A 25 5.13 12.75 12.94
N VAL A 26 4.01 12.82 12.21
CA VAL A 26 3.45 11.65 11.53
C VAL A 26 4.41 11.17 10.44
N ALA A 27 4.88 12.06 9.57
CA ALA A 27 5.85 11.72 8.54
C ALA A 27 7.16 11.22 9.17
N GLY A 28 7.67 11.88 10.21
CA GLY A 28 8.91 11.47 10.89
C GLY A 28 8.84 10.08 11.51
N VAL A 29 7.72 9.73 12.16
CA VAL A 29 7.48 8.38 12.67
C VAL A 29 7.35 7.36 11.54
N SER A 30 6.63 7.70 10.45
CA SER A 30 6.48 6.80 9.30
C SER A 30 7.81 6.52 8.60
N PHE A 31 8.61 7.56 8.34
CA PHE A 31 9.95 7.43 7.75
C PHE A 31 10.91 6.64 8.65
N ALA A 32 10.90 6.92 9.96
CA ALA A 32 11.70 6.14 10.91
C ALA A 32 11.26 4.67 10.95
N SER A 33 9.95 4.39 10.93
CA SER A 33 9.41 3.03 10.92
C SER A 33 9.81 2.28 9.65
N SER A 34 9.64 2.90 8.49
CA SER A 34 10.07 2.34 7.20
C SER A 34 11.58 2.11 7.17
N GLY A 35 12.36 3.08 7.66
CA GLY A 35 13.82 3.00 7.71
C GLY A 35 14.34 1.88 8.59
N VAL A 36 13.72 1.61 9.75
CA VAL A 36 14.09 0.45 10.60
C VAL A 36 13.83 -0.88 9.87
N VAL A 37 12.68 -1.01 9.20
CA VAL A 37 12.34 -2.24 8.46
C VAL A 37 13.31 -2.46 7.31
N THR A 38 13.58 -1.43 6.51
CA THR A 38 14.57 -1.50 5.42
C THR A 38 15.98 -1.75 5.95
N TRP A 39 16.34 -1.18 7.10
CA TRP A 39 17.62 -1.43 7.74
C TRP A 39 17.77 -2.91 8.07
N VAL A 40 16.78 -3.53 8.74
CA VAL A 40 16.79 -4.97 9.04
C VAL A 40 16.88 -5.80 7.76
N ALA A 41 16.12 -5.46 6.73
CA ALA A 41 16.13 -6.16 5.44
C ALA A 41 17.52 -6.14 4.76
N ALA A 42 18.32 -5.07 4.95
CA ALA A 42 19.64 -4.93 4.36
C ALA A 42 20.70 -5.93 4.90
N ASN A 43 20.44 -6.60 6.02
CA ASN A 43 21.28 -7.65 6.61
C ASN A 43 22.79 -7.31 6.71
N TRP A 44 23.24 -6.63 7.74
CA TRP A 44 24.59 -6.04 7.76
C TRP A 44 25.71 -7.03 8.09
N ASP A 45 26.87 -6.91 7.46
CA ASP A 45 28.04 -7.76 7.74
C ASP A 45 28.81 -7.41 9.02
N TYR A 46 28.83 -6.13 9.39
CA TYR A 46 29.74 -5.61 10.43
C TYR A 46 29.36 -6.04 11.85
N PHE A 47 28.14 -6.54 12.07
CA PHE A 47 27.64 -6.93 13.38
C PHE A 47 27.44 -8.44 13.48
N SER A 48 27.87 -9.03 14.59
CA SER A 48 27.54 -10.43 14.91
C SER A 48 26.02 -10.62 15.06
N SER A 49 25.54 -11.85 14.85
CA SER A 49 24.13 -12.23 14.97
C SER A 49 23.49 -11.75 16.28
N LEU A 50 24.17 -11.91 17.41
CA LEU A 50 23.68 -11.47 18.71
C LEU A 50 23.66 -9.94 18.84
N GLN A 51 24.66 -9.23 18.31
CA GLN A 51 24.67 -7.76 18.31
C GLN A 51 23.50 -7.19 17.51
N LYS A 52 23.14 -7.81 16.36
CA LYS A 52 21.97 -7.42 15.58
C LYS A 52 20.68 -7.56 16.42
N LEU A 53 20.49 -8.73 17.03
CA LEU A 53 19.30 -9.05 17.81
C LEU A 53 19.15 -8.13 19.03
N TYR A 54 20.21 -7.99 19.83
CA TYR A 54 20.17 -7.11 21.01
C TYR A 54 20.12 -5.63 20.64
N GLY A 55 20.68 -5.23 19.50
CA GLY A 55 20.56 -3.86 18.97
C GLY A 55 19.12 -3.48 18.66
N ILE A 56 18.37 -4.35 17.98
CA ILE A 56 16.94 -4.13 17.70
C ILE A 56 16.10 -4.20 18.99
N GLN A 57 16.40 -5.10 19.92
CA GLN A 57 15.74 -5.14 21.23
C GLN A 57 15.98 -3.84 22.02
N LEU A 58 17.19 -3.29 22.01
CA LEU A 58 17.51 -2.00 22.63
C LEU A 58 16.72 -0.87 21.99
N LEU A 59 16.66 -0.83 20.65
CA LEU A 59 15.90 0.17 19.91
C LEU A 59 14.39 0.09 20.21
N PHE A 60 13.84 -1.12 20.37
CA PHE A 60 12.48 -1.37 20.83
C PHE A 60 12.23 -0.84 22.26
N ILE A 61 13.13 -1.12 23.20
CA ILE A 61 13.04 -0.64 24.58
C ILE A 61 13.09 0.89 24.61
N LEU A 62 14.00 1.50 23.85
CA LEU A 62 14.10 2.96 23.73
C LEU A 62 12.80 3.57 23.17
N ALA A 63 12.18 2.95 22.14
CA ALA A 63 10.89 3.39 21.63
C ALA A 63 9.79 3.32 22.71
N CYS A 64 9.70 2.23 23.48
CA CYS A 64 8.74 2.11 24.59
C CYS A 64 9.01 3.11 25.72
N LEU A 65 10.28 3.34 26.07
CA LEU A 65 10.67 4.36 27.06
C LEU A 65 10.33 5.76 26.59
N THR A 66 10.57 6.10 25.33
CA THR A 66 10.19 7.41 24.77
C THR A 66 8.67 7.60 24.78
N ALA A 67 7.90 6.56 24.51
CA ALA A 67 6.44 6.58 24.65
C ALA A 67 6.00 6.85 26.09
N PHE A 68 6.58 6.13 27.06
CA PHE A 68 6.30 6.33 28.48
C PHE A 68 6.69 7.73 28.95
N LEU A 69 7.88 8.22 28.59
CA LEU A 69 8.35 9.56 28.95
C LEU A 69 7.48 10.66 28.32
N ALA A 70 7.05 10.47 27.06
CA ALA A 70 6.15 11.40 26.39
C ALA A 70 4.76 11.41 27.07
N TYR A 71 4.25 10.24 27.47
CA TYR A 71 3.01 10.11 28.24
C TYR A 71 3.14 10.79 29.60
N TRP A 72 4.19 10.49 30.36
CA TRP A 72 4.46 11.06 31.68
C TRP A 72 4.53 12.58 31.66
N ARG A 73 5.30 13.13 30.71
CA ARG A 73 5.41 14.59 30.50
C ARG A 73 4.08 15.21 30.09
N TYR A 74 3.25 14.51 29.32
CA TYR A 74 1.94 15.01 28.92
C TYR A 74 0.97 15.02 30.10
N THR A 75 0.85 13.89 30.82
CA THR A 75 -0.01 13.74 32.01
C THR A 75 0.33 14.74 33.11
N ARG A 76 1.62 14.97 33.39
CA ARG A 76 2.05 16.01 34.36
C ARG A 76 1.62 17.42 33.97
N LYS A 77 1.51 17.71 32.67
CA LYS A 77 1.16 19.04 32.16
C LYS A 77 -0.33 19.28 32.08
N THR A 78 -1.09 18.29 31.65
CA THR A 78 -2.54 18.44 31.41
C THR A 78 -3.38 17.95 32.58
N GLY A 79 -2.78 17.25 33.54
CA GLY A 79 -3.51 16.54 34.60
C GLY A 79 -4.34 15.36 34.09
N GLN A 80 -4.32 15.08 32.79
CA GLN A 80 -5.13 14.04 32.15
C GLN A 80 -4.27 12.82 31.83
N ALA A 81 -4.69 11.66 32.31
CA ALA A 81 -4.05 10.37 32.05
C ALA A 81 -4.33 9.82 30.63
N LYS A 82 -4.07 10.63 29.60
CA LYS A 82 -4.36 10.31 28.19
C LYS A 82 -3.08 10.30 27.35
N ALA A 83 -2.97 9.34 26.44
CA ALA A 83 -1.87 9.30 25.48
C ALA A 83 -1.93 10.52 24.54
N GLY A 84 -0.87 11.32 24.53
CA GLY A 84 -0.69 12.39 23.55
C GLY A 84 -0.16 11.87 22.22
N LEU A 85 -0.17 12.72 21.18
CA LEU A 85 0.36 12.40 19.85
C LEU A 85 1.81 11.86 19.87
N GLY A 86 2.66 12.39 20.76
CA GLY A 86 4.05 11.93 20.89
C GLY A 86 4.17 10.49 21.42
N SER A 87 3.40 10.15 22.45
CA SER A 87 3.39 8.77 22.98
C SER A 87 2.74 7.79 21.99
N GLN A 88 1.70 8.21 21.28
CA GLN A 88 1.06 7.40 20.24
C GLN A 88 2.04 7.09 19.09
N GLY A 89 2.79 8.09 18.62
CA GLY A 89 3.80 7.91 17.58
C GLY A 89 4.94 6.97 18.00
N ALA A 90 5.44 7.11 19.23
CA ALA A 90 6.48 6.23 19.76
C ALA A 90 5.99 4.79 19.96
N LEU A 91 4.73 4.58 20.41
CA LEU A 91 4.13 3.24 20.49
C LEU A 91 3.91 2.62 19.11
N PHE A 92 3.53 3.42 18.10
CA PHE A 92 3.43 2.94 16.73
C PHE A 92 4.81 2.48 16.20
N LEU A 93 5.87 3.26 16.45
CA LEU A 93 7.23 2.86 16.10
C LEU A 93 7.62 1.54 16.81
N ALA A 94 7.35 1.41 18.11
CA ALA A 94 7.58 0.16 18.86
C ALA A 94 6.80 -1.04 18.29
N ALA A 95 5.55 -0.83 17.88
CA ALA A 95 4.71 -1.82 17.22
C ALA A 95 5.32 -2.31 15.89
N VAL A 96 5.90 -1.41 15.09
CA VAL A 96 6.61 -1.78 13.84
C VAL A 96 7.93 -2.50 14.14
N ILE A 97 8.72 -2.01 15.10
CA ILE A 97 9.99 -2.65 15.51
C ILE A 97 9.75 -4.09 15.99
N THR A 98 8.60 -4.38 16.61
CA THR A 98 8.23 -5.75 17.01
C THR A 98 8.21 -6.70 15.81
N GLY A 99 7.62 -6.28 14.68
CA GLY A 99 7.63 -7.08 13.44
C GLY A 99 9.04 -7.20 12.87
N ALA A 100 9.81 -6.11 12.86
CA ALA A 100 11.20 -6.11 12.40
C ALA A 100 12.10 -7.05 13.24
N LEU A 101 11.88 -7.14 14.56
CA LEU A 101 12.60 -8.06 15.44
C LEU A 101 12.27 -9.52 15.11
N LEU A 102 10.99 -9.85 14.89
CA LEU A 102 10.58 -11.21 14.51
C LEU A 102 11.17 -11.61 13.15
N ALA A 103 11.14 -10.69 12.18
CA ALA A 103 11.77 -10.90 10.87
C ALA A 103 13.28 -11.12 10.99
N LEU A 104 13.98 -10.31 11.80
CA LEU A 104 15.41 -10.46 12.04
C LEU A 104 15.76 -11.80 12.70
N ILE A 105 14.94 -12.30 13.64
CA ILE A 105 15.13 -13.63 14.23
C ILE A 105 15.01 -14.71 13.14
N GLY A 106 13.98 -14.62 12.28
CA GLY A 106 13.79 -15.54 11.17
C GLY A 106 14.96 -15.54 10.19
N GLN A 107 15.49 -14.35 9.89
CA GLN A 107 16.64 -14.11 9.02
C GLN A 107 17.96 -14.63 9.60
N VAL A 108 18.28 -14.31 10.85
CA VAL A 108 19.53 -14.72 11.52
C VAL A 108 19.61 -16.23 11.68
N TYR A 109 18.50 -16.87 12.02
CA TYR A 109 18.45 -18.31 12.28
C TYR A 109 17.98 -19.14 11.08
N GLN A 110 17.78 -18.52 9.90
CA GLN A 110 17.40 -19.18 8.65
C GLN A 110 16.24 -20.17 8.84
N THR A 111 15.24 -19.76 9.62
CA THR A 111 14.26 -20.69 10.21
C THR A 111 13.32 -21.32 9.19
N GLY A 112 13.27 -20.79 7.96
CA GLY A 112 12.34 -21.21 6.89
C GLY A 112 10.89 -21.36 7.34
N ALA A 113 10.52 -20.70 8.44
CA ALA A 113 9.24 -20.86 9.10
C ALA A 113 8.13 -20.21 8.26
N ASP A 114 6.94 -20.82 8.26
CA ASP A 114 5.83 -20.34 7.42
C ASP A 114 5.54 -18.86 7.71
N PRO A 115 5.53 -17.98 6.69
CA PRO A 115 5.33 -16.54 6.88
C PRO A 115 4.09 -16.20 7.70
N TRP A 116 3.00 -16.96 7.53
CA TRP A 116 1.75 -16.74 8.27
C TRP A 116 1.96 -16.78 9.81
N THR A 117 2.84 -17.66 10.31
CA THR A 117 3.10 -17.80 11.75
C THR A 117 3.73 -16.54 12.33
N LEU A 118 4.67 -15.94 11.58
CA LEU A 118 5.33 -14.69 11.96
C LEU A 118 4.31 -13.56 12.08
N PHE A 119 3.47 -13.37 11.06
CA PHE A 119 2.45 -12.31 11.08
C PHE A 119 1.36 -12.56 12.13
N ALA A 120 1.00 -13.82 12.40
CA ALA A 120 0.05 -14.16 13.47
C ALA A 120 0.61 -13.83 14.87
N ILE A 121 1.86 -14.20 15.15
CA ILE A 121 2.55 -13.86 16.41
C ILE A 121 2.70 -12.34 16.53
N TRP A 122 3.08 -11.65 15.44
CA TRP A 122 3.15 -10.20 15.42
C TRP A 122 1.79 -9.55 15.73
N GLY A 123 0.72 -10.02 15.10
CA GLY A 123 -0.66 -9.57 15.37
C GLY A 123 -1.06 -9.74 16.84
N ALA A 124 -0.70 -10.86 17.47
CA ALA A 124 -0.96 -11.07 18.90
C ALA A 124 -0.15 -10.10 19.80
N LEU A 125 1.14 -9.93 19.50
CA LEU A 125 2.04 -9.03 20.24
C LEU A 125 1.69 -7.54 20.07
N LEU A 126 0.90 -7.19 19.06
CA LEU A 126 0.42 -5.83 18.83
C LEU A 126 -0.72 -5.41 19.77
N LEU A 127 -1.50 -6.36 20.31
CA LEU A 127 -2.68 -6.07 21.13
C LEU A 127 -2.38 -5.22 22.38
N PRO A 128 -1.32 -5.49 23.17
CA PRO A 128 -0.96 -4.63 24.31
C PRO A 128 -0.71 -3.17 23.90
N PHE A 129 -0.07 -2.91 22.77
CA PHE A 129 0.18 -1.54 22.30
C PHE A 129 -1.10 -0.85 21.84
N LEU A 130 -2.01 -1.57 21.17
CA LEU A 130 -3.32 -1.08 20.78
C LEU A 130 -4.17 -0.70 22.01
N LEU A 131 -4.12 -1.52 23.07
CA LEU A 131 -4.81 -1.24 24.33
C LEU A 131 -4.13 -0.12 25.14
N ALA A 132 -2.79 -0.01 25.08
CA ALA A 132 -2.02 1.03 25.77
C ALA A 132 -2.37 2.44 25.27
N ALA A 133 -2.50 2.61 23.96
CA ALA A 133 -2.89 3.87 23.35
C ALA A 133 -3.83 3.64 22.16
N PRO A 134 -5.13 3.40 22.40
CA PRO A 134 -6.10 3.16 21.35
C PRO A 134 -6.08 4.31 20.34
N ASN A 135 -5.67 4.01 19.11
CA ASN A 135 -5.64 4.97 18.03
C ASN A 135 -5.88 4.28 16.69
N ALA A 136 -6.44 5.03 15.73
CA ALA A 136 -6.78 4.53 14.41
C ALA A 136 -5.58 3.93 13.66
N VAL A 137 -4.36 4.45 13.85
CA VAL A 137 -3.17 4.04 13.09
C VAL A 137 -2.65 2.68 13.56
N ILE A 138 -2.54 2.45 14.88
CA ILE A 138 -2.19 1.14 15.43
C ILE A 138 -3.28 0.12 15.14
N ALA A 139 -4.57 0.53 15.18
CA ALA A 139 -5.67 -0.35 14.82
C ALA A 139 -5.62 -0.76 13.34
N LEU A 140 -5.31 0.17 12.44
CA LEU A 140 -5.10 -0.12 11.01
C LEU A 140 -3.93 -1.08 10.80
N LEU A 141 -2.78 -0.84 11.47
CA LEU A 141 -1.64 -1.75 11.41
C LEU A 141 -2.04 -3.15 11.88
N TRP A 142 -2.73 -3.26 13.01
CA TRP A 142 -3.19 -4.55 13.53
C TRP A 142 -4.16 -5.25 12.57
N CYS A 143 -5.13 -4.52 12.02
CA CYS A 143 -6.07 -5.05 11.03
C CYS A 143 -5.35 -5.51 9.75
N ALA A 144 -4.34 -4.77 9.29
CA ALA A 144 -3.54 -5.15 8.13
C ALA A 144 -2.72 -6.42 8.40
N VAL A 145 -2.04 -6.49 9.55
CA VAL A 145 -1.21 -7.64 9.94
C VAL A 145 -2.05 -8.91 10.10
N ILE A 146 -3.21 -8.85 10.74
CA ILE A 146 -4.05 -10.03 10.94
C ILE A 146 -4.72 -10.51 9.64
N ASN A 147 -5.11 -9.58 8.76
CA ASN A 147 -5.63 -9.94 7.44
C ASN A 147 -4.53 -10.57 6.59
N LEU A 148 -3.31 -10.02 6.61
CA LEU A 148 -2.16 -10.59 5.92
C LEU A 148 -1.79 -11.98 6.46
N ALA A 149 -1.83 -12.18 7.78
CA ALA A 149 -1.59 -13.49 8.39
C ALA A 149 -2.58 -14.55 7.88
N TRP A 150 -3.87 -14.20 7.77
CA TRP A 150 -4.87 -15.11 7.21
C TRP A 150 -4.64 -15.38 5.73
N GLN A 151 -4.29 -14.36 4.94
CA GLN A 151 -4.02 -14.51 3.51
C GLN A 151 -2.83 -15.43 3.26
N LEU A 152 -1.74 -15.26 4.01
CA LEU A 152 -0.57 -16.13 3.94
C LEU A 152 -0.85 -17.55 4.44
N TYR A 153 -1.87 -17.75 5.27
CA TYR A 153 -2.29 -19.09 5.70
C TYR A 153 -3.11 -19.82 4.62
N MET A 154 -3.73 -19.10 3.68
CA MET A 154 -4.48 -19.67 2.56
C MET A 154 -3.59 -19.94 1.32
N ASP A 155 -2.31 -19.58 1.37
CA ASP A 155 -1.28 -19.67 0.31
C ASP A 155 -1.58 -18.89 -1.00
N ASP A 156 -2.85 -18.62 -1.34
CA ASP A 156 -3.25 -17.83 -2.52
C ASP A 156 -4.37 -16.84 -2.19
N PHE A 157 -4.06 -15.54 -2.31
CA PHE A 157 -5.00 -14.44 -2.08
C PHE A 157 -6.20 -14.45 -3.04
N LEU A 158 -5.97 -14.75 -4.32
CA LEU A 158 -7.04 -14.73 -5.33
C LEU A 158 -7.88 -16.01 -5.31
N SER A 159 -7.35 -17.12 -4.76
CA SER A 159 -8.10 -18.37 -4.59
C SER A 159 -9.38 -18.20 -3.76
N MET A 160 -9.43 -17.22 -2.84
CA MET A 160 -10.63 -16.91 -2.06
C MET A 160 -11.76 -16.35 -2.92
N MET A 161 -11.45 -15.80 -4.10
CA MET A 161 -12.46 -15.48 -5.08
C MET A 161 -12.96 -16.73 -5.78
N SER A 162 -12.23 -17.86 -5.82
CA SER A 162 -12.75 -19.07 -6.46
C SER A 162 -13.96 -19.64 -5.70
N ARG A 163 -14.92 -20.17 -6.48
CA ARG A 163 -16.11 -20.86 -5.96
C ARG A 163 -15.77 -22.03 -5.03
N GLN A 164 -14.62 -22.69 -5.23
CA GLN A 164 -14.19 -23.83 -4.41
C GLN A 164 -13.87 -23.43 -2.96
N HIS A 165 -13.37 -22.22 -2.75
CA HIS A 165 -12.96 -21.71 -1.44
C HIS A 165 -14.01 -20.76 -0.82
N TYR A 166 -15.25 -20.79 -1.32
CA TYR A 166 -16.27 -19.81 -0.91
C TYR A 166 -16.61 -19.87 0.59
N TYR A 167 -16.59 -21.05 1.22
CA TYR A 167 -16.78 -21.16 2.68
C TYR A 167 -15.66 -20.48 3.48
N GLN A 168 -14.42 -20.54 2.98
CA GLN A 168 -13.29 -19.83 3.58
C GLN A 168 -13.40 -18.31 3.36
N ALA A 169 -13.87 -17.90 2.18
CA ALA A 169 -14.20 -16.51 1.88
C ALA A 169 -15.29 -15.96 2.81
N LEU A 170 -16.34 -16.76 3.10
CA LEU A 170 -17.37 -16.44 4.08
C LEU A 170 -16.81 -16.31 5.50
N ALA A 171 -15.94 -17.23 5.91
CA ALA A 171 -15.31 -17.18 7.23
C ALA A 171 -14.43 -15.92 7.39
N PHE A 172 -13.62 -15.60 6.38
CA PHE A 172 -12.79 -14.40 6.36
C PHE A 172 -13.61 -13.10 6.33
N GLY A 173 -14.66 -13.06 5.49
CA GLY A 173 -15.60 -11.93 5.45
C GLY A 173 -16.34 -11.75 6.79
N GLY A 174 -16.75 -12.85 7.42
CA GLY A 174 -17.39 -12.86 8.73
C GLY A 174 -16.47 -12.41 9.86
N PHE A 175 -15.20 -12.83 9.85
CA PHE A 175 -14.17 -12.36 10.78
C PHE A 175 -13.96 -10.85 10.65
N ASN A 176 -13.82 -10.34 9.41
CA ASN A 176 -13.68 -8.91 9.17
C ASN A 176 -14.95 -8.13 9.52
N LEU A 177 -16.14 -8.72 9.38
CA LEU A 177 -17.39 -8.12 9.83
C LEU A 177 -17.43 -7.98 11.36
N LEU A 178 -16.95 -8.98 12.10
CA LEU A 178 -16.79 -8.90 13.56
C LEU A 178 -15.83 -7.77 13.94
N LEU A 179 -14.68 -7.67 13.25
CA LEU A 179 -13.75 -6.56 13.46
C LEU A 179 -14.39 -5.21 13.13
N LEU A 180 -15.20 -5.13 12.07
CA LEU A 180 -15.91 -3.93 11.67
C LEU A 180 -16.90 -3.49 12.76
N VAL A 181 -17.66 -4.42 13.34
CA VAL A 181 -18.58 -4.15 14.47
C VAL A 181 -17.82 -3.67 15.71
N LEU A 182 -16.68 -4.29 16.02
CA LEU A 182 -15.80 -3.85 17.12
C LEU A 182 -15.23 -2.46 16.88
N ALA A 183 -14.83 -2.14 15.64
CA ALA A 183 -14.33 -0.82 15.27
C ALA A 183 -15.43 0.24 15.37
N GLU A 184 -16.64 -0.04 14.87
CA GLU A 184 -17.80 0.86 14.92
C GLU A 184 -18.22 1.18 16.37
N SER A 185 -18.17 0.17 17.25
CA SER A 185 -18.49 0.35 18.69
C SER A 185 -17.41 1.13 19.46
N ASN A 186 -16.15 1.11 19.01
CA ASN A 186 -15.01 1.74 19.69
C ASN A 186 -14.45 2.98 18.99
N LEU A 187 -15.16 3.57 18.03
CA LEU A 187 -14.71 4.75 17.26
C LEU A 187 -14.19 5.91 18.12
N MET A 188 -14.89 6.22 19.24
CA MET A 188 -14.47 7.30 20.14
C MET A 188 -13.17 6.98 20.87
N ARG A 189 -12.95 5.73 21.25
CA ARG A 189 -11.72 5.28 21.94
C ARG A 189 -10.54 5.30 20.98
N LEU A 190 -10.73 4.84 19.75
CA LEU A 190 -9.71 4.85 18.69
C LEU A 190 -9.38 6.27 18.19
N GLY A 191 -10.16 7.29 18.55
CA GLY A 191 -9.98 8.63 18.00
C GLY A 191 -10.11 8.68 16.48
N ASP A 192 -10.78 7.69 15.87
CA ASP A 192 -10.89 7.53 14.42
C ASP A 192 -11.97 8.44 13.84
N ARG A 193 -11.66 9.74 13.83
CA ARG A 193 -12.58 10.78 13.34
C ARG A 193 -12.89 10.67 11.85
N PHE A 194 -11.97 10.08 11.07
CA PHE A 194 -12.12 9.88 9.63
C PHE A 194 -12.72 8.53 9.26
N ARG A 195 -12.96 7.66 10.26
CA ARG A 195 -13.46 6.30 10.08
C ARG A 195 -12.59 5.47 9.14
N LEU A 196 -11.28 5.64 9.23
CA LEU A 196 -10.33 4.89 8.39
C LEU A 196 -10.41 3.39 8.69
N VAL A 197 -10.55 2.99 9.96
CA VAL A 197 -10.59 1.57 10.35
C VAL A 197 -11.85 0.88 9.81
N PRO A 198 -13.09 1.40 10.01
CA PRO A 198 -14.26 0.81 9.37
C PRO A 198 -14.19 0.81 7.85
N ARG A 199 -13.64 1.86 7.24
CA ARG A 199 -13.49 1.95 5.78
C ARG A 199 -12.56 0.88 5.24
N PHE A 200 -11.41 0.69 5.87
CA PHE A 200 -10.47 -0.37 5.56
C PHE A 200 -11.12 -1.76 5.70
N LEU A 201 -11.74 -2.04 6.85
CA LEU A 201 -12.38 -3.34 7.11
C LEU A 201 -13.56 -3.63 6.17
N SER A 202 -14.30 -2.60 5.75
CA SER A 202 -15.41 -2.77 4.79
C SER A 202 -14.94 -3.37 3.46
N PHE A 203 -13.73 -3.03 3.01
CA PHE A 203 -13.16 -3.63 1.80
C PHE A 203 -12.92 -5.13 2.01
N PHE A 204 -12.25 -5.51 3.10
CA PHE A 204 -11.98 -6.91 3.47
C PHE A 204 -13.24 -7.74 3.78
N CYS A 205 -14.35 -7.10 4.15
CA CYS A 205 -15.64 -7.77 4.26
C CYS A 205 -16.26 -8.11 2.90
N LEU A 206 -16.06 -7.25 1.89
CA LEU A 206 -16.82 -7.29 0.64
C LEU A 206 -16.08 -8.03 -0.48
N TRP A 207 -14.78 -7.75 -0.70
CA TRP A 207 -14.06 -8.33 -1.83
C TRP A 207 -14.07 -9.88 -1.91
N PRO A 208 -13.98 -10.65 -0.80
CA PRO A 208 -14.00 -12.11 -0.88
C PRO A 208 -15.34 -12.66 -1.39
N LEU A 209 -16.42 -11.88 -1.24
CA LEU A 209 -17.77 -12.26 -1.63
C LEU A 209 -18.02 -12.12 -3.15
N LEU A 210 -17.07 -11.55 -3.90
CA LEU A 210 -17.18 -11.39 -5.35
C LEU A 210 -17.26 -12.73 -6.08
N GLY A 211 -16.61 -13.78 -5.59
CA GLY A 211 -16.72 -15.15 -6.10
C GLY A 211 -16.52 -15.29 -7.63
N PHE A 212 -15.30 -15.35 -8.16
CA PHE A 212 -15.03 -15.68 -9.56
C PHE A 212 -15.23 -17.17 -9.85
N ASP A 213 -15.49 -17.50 -11.12
CA ASP A 213 -15.79 -18.85 -11.59
C ASP A 213 -14.70 -19.34 -12.54
N ASP A 214 -14.02 -20.43 -12.19
CA ASP A 214 -12.84 -20.93 -12.93
C ASP A 214 -13.23 -21.76 -14.17
N GLY A 215 -14.44 -21.55 -14.72
CA GLY A 215 -14.91 -22.15 -15.98
C GLY A 215 -15.48 -23.57 -15.88
N GLY A 216 -15.58 -24.16 -14.69
CA GLY A 216 -16.13 -25.50 -14.47
C GLY A 216 -17.64 -25.51 -14.21
N MET A 217 -18.47 -25.29 -15.23
CA MET A 217 -19.94 -25.33 -15.09
C MET A 217 -20.53 -26.73 -14.84
N TYR A 218 -19.69 -27.78 -14.83
CA TYR A 218 -20.12 -29.17 -14.68
C TYR A 218 -19.43 -29.88 -13.51
N GLY A 219 -20.26 -30.25 -12.53
CA GLY A 219 -20.15 -31.57 -11.92
C GLY A 219 -19.42 -31.67 -10.58
N ASN A 220 -20.00 -31.15 -9.50
CA ASN A 220 -19.96 -31.87 -8.23
C ASN A 220 -21.26 -31.62 -7.41
N PRO A 221 -21.87 -32.64 -6.79
CA PRO A 221 -23.06 -32.45 -5.95
C PRO A 221 -22.82 -31.51 -4.77
N GLU A 222 -21.59 -31.44 -4.26
CA GLU A 222 -21.18 -30.62 -3.12
C GLU A 222 -21.17 -29.10 -3.41
N THR A 223 -21.16 -28.68 -4.68
CA THR A 223 -21.11 -27.25 -5.05
C THR A 223 -22.49 -26.61 -5.25
N ARG A 224 -23.59 -27.38 -5.22
CA ARG A 224 -24.94 -26.80 -5.44
C ARG A 224 -25.33 -25.76 -4.39
N VAL A 225 -24.89 -25.94 -3.15
CA VAL A 225 -25.14 -24.97 -2.08
C VAL A 225 -24.28 -23.72 -2.27
N THR A 226 -23.01 -23.89 -2.63
CA THR A 226 -22.13 -22.74 -2.91
C THR A 226 -22.65 -21.94 -4.10
N ASP A 227 -23.19 -22.59 -5.13
CA ASP A 227 -23.83 -21.94 -6.27
C ASP A 227 -24.94 -20.97 -5.84
N VAL A 228 -25.78 -21.34 -4.86
CA VAL A 228 -26.84 -20.47 -4.34
C VAL A 228 -26.27 -19.38 -3.42
N LEU A 229 -25.35 -19.74 -2.52
CA LEU A 229 -24.77 -18.80 -1.55
C LEU A 229 -24.04 -17.64 -2.22
N VAL A 230 -23.35 -17.93 -3.32
CA VAL A 230 -22.60 -17.00 -4.18
C VAL A 230 -23.50 -15.90 -4.78
N TRP A 231 -24.81 -16.13 -4.88
CA TRP A 231 -25.82 -15.12 -5.26
C TRP A 231 -26.49 -14.46 -4.05
N VAL A 232 -26.90 -15.26 -3.07
CA VAL A 232 -27.73 -14.80 -1.96
C VAL A 232 -26.93 -13.94 -0.97
N VAL A 233 -25.72 -14.37 -0.60
CA VAL A 233 -24.93 -13.70 0.45
C VAL A 233 -24.54 -12.26 0.06
N PRO A 234 -23.98 -11.99 -1.15
CA PRO A 234 -23.66 -10.62 -1.55
C PRO A 234 -24.86 -9.68 -1.51
N VAL A 235 -26.04 -10.15 -1.93
CA VAL A 235 -27.29 -9.36 -1.91
C VAL A 235 -27.74 -9.10 -0.48
N LEU A 236 -27.71 -10.10 0.40
CA LEU A 236 -28.06 -9.93 1.81
C LEU A 236 -27.11 -8.94 2.51
N VAL A 237 -25.80 -9.04 2.26
CA VAL A 237 -24.79 -8.12 2.79
C VAL A 237 -25.03 -6.70 2.27
N PHE A 238 -25.32 -6.55 0.97
CA PHE A 238 -25.69 -5.26 0.40
C PHE A 238 -26.93 -4.66 1.07
N VAL A 239 -28.02 -5.41 1.17
CA VAL A 239 -29.28 -4.93 1.76
C VAL A 239 -29.09 -4.57 3.24
N ALA A 240 -28.49 -5.44 4.04
CA ALA A 240 -28.24 -5.20 5.45
C ALA A 240 -27.31 -3.99 5.67
N GLY A 241 -26.21 -3.92 4.93
CA GLY A 241 -25.26 -2.82 4.98
C GLY A 241 -25.90 -1.50 4.54
N PHE A 242 -26.64 -1.51 3.42
CA PHE A 242 -27.32 -0.33 2.91
C PHE A 242 -28.39 0.16 3.89
N MET A 243 -29.18 -0.72 4.51
CA MET A 243 -30.16 -0.35 5.54
C MET A 243 -29.50 0.25 6.79
N TYR A 244 -28.42 -0.37 7.26
CA TYR A 244 -27.69 0.13 8.44
C TYR A 244 -27.07 1.52 8.17
N TYR A 245 -26.36 1.67 7.06
CA TYR A 245 -25.67 2.91 6.69
C TYR A 245 -26.57 3.98 6.06
N SER A 246 -27.83 3.67 5.73
CA SER A 246 -28.81 4.67 5.30
C SER A 246 -29.72 5.15 6.43
N ARG A 247 -30.03 4.30 7.42
CA ARG A 247 -30.99 4.60 8.49
C ARG A 247 -30.34 4.84 9.86
N LYS A 248 -29.49 3.92 10.33
CA LYS A 248 -28.90 4.01 11.68
C LYS A 248 -27.69 4.92 11.74
N ARG A 249 -26.79 4.83 10.76
CA ARG A 249 -25.53 5.58 10.74
C ARG A 249 -25.20 6.04 9.31
N VAL A 250 -25.70 7.21 8.93
CA VAL A 250 -25.51 7.75 7.58
C VAL A 250 -24.03 7.94 7.23
N ASP A 251 -23.49 7.10 6.35
CA ASP A 251 -22.15 7.25 5.77
C ASP A 251 -22.15 7.02 4.26
N TYR A 252 -22.03 8.10 3.51
CA TYR A 252 -22.08 8.08 2.05
C TYR A 252 -20.90 7.36 1.40
N PHE A 253 -19.74 7.27 2.07
CA PHE A 253 -18.60 6.50 1.54
C PHE A 253 -18.86 5.00 1.66
N MET A 254 -19.38 4.53 2.79
CA MET A 254 -19.82 3.13 2.95
C MET A 254 -20.90 2.77 1.94
N LEU A 255 -21.90 3.64 1.74
CA LEU A 255 -22.95 3.40 0.76
C LEU A 255 -22.41 3.33 -0.67
N ALA A 256 -21.49 4.22 -1.05
CA ALA A 256 -20.85 4.17 -2.37
C ALA A 256 -20.02 2.89 -2.56
N ASN A 257 -19.29 2.46 -1.53
CA ASN A 257 -18.54 1.20 -1.56
C ASN A 257 -19.48 -0.02 -1.72
N LEU A 258 -20.62 -0.04 -1.01
CA LEU A 258 -21.63 -1.10 -1.15
C LEU A 258 -22.26 -1.13 -2.55
N VAL A 259 -22.57 0.03 -3.14
CA VAL A 259 -23.08 0.10 -4.52
C VAL A 259 -22.02 -0.37 -5.50
N GLY A 260 -20.76 0.06 -5.33
CA GLY A 260 -19.64 -0.41 -6.16
C GLY A 260 -19.43 -1.92 -6.06
N PHE A 261 -19.54 -2.48 -4.84
CA PHE A 261 -19.52 -3.92 -4.63
C PHE A 261 -20.67 -4.63 -5.36
N LEU A 262 -21.90 -4.13 -5.27
CA LEU A 262 -23.03 -4.72 -5.98
C LEU A 262 -22.83 -4.67 -7.51
N SER A 263 -22.34 -3.56 -8.05
CA SER A 263 -22.01 -3.43 -9.47
C SER A 263 -20.88 -4.37 -9.90
N ALA A 264 -19.87 -4.59 -9.04
CA ALA A 264 -18.81 -5.55 -9.28
C ALA A 264 -19.30 -7.02 -9.23
N VAL A 265 -20.20 -7.35 -8.28
CA VAL A 265 -20.86 -8.66 -8.23
C VAL A 265 -21.64 -8.89 -9.53
N VAL A 266 -22.42 -7.90 -9.97
CA VAL A 266 -23.17 -7.97 -11.23
C VAL A 266 -22.23 -8.20 -12.42
N LEU A 267 -21.15 -7.44 -12.52
CA LEU A 267 -20.13 -7.62 -13.56
C LEU A 267 -19.56 -9.04 -13.56
N VAL A 268 -18.98 -9.48 -12.44
CA VAL A 268 -18.33 -10.80 -12.32
C VAL A 268 -19.32 -11.92 -12.61
N ARG A 269 -20.55 -11.82 -12.09
CA ARG A 269 -21.59 -12.84 -12.25
C ARG A 269 -22.07 -12.95 -13.69
N SER A 270 -22.28 -11.82 -14.36
CA SER A 270 -22.69 -11.84 -15.76
C SER A 270 -21.54 -12.34 -16.65
N LEU A 271 -20.29 -12.01 -16.33
CA LEU A 271 -19.12 -12.55 -17.03
C LEU A 271 -19.04 -14.09 -16.91
N SER A 272 -19.28 -14.63 -15.71
CA SER A 272 -19.33 -16.08 -15.48
C SER A 272 -20.52 -16.74 -16.20
N PHE A 273 -21.71 -16.12 -16.17
CA PHE A 273 -22.92 -16.66 -16.78
C PHE A 273 -22.80 -16.84 -18.30
N PHE A 274 -22.23 -15.84 -18.99
CA PHE A 274 -22.06 -15.90 -20.44
C PHE A 274 -20.82 -16.69 -20.90
N SER A 275 -19.95 -17.09 -19.96
CA SER A 275 -18.63 -17.65 -20.21
C SER A 275 -17.76 -16.74 -21.09
N PHE A 276 -16.75 -16.10 -20.49
CA PHE A 276 -15.92 -15.08 -21.14
C PHE A 276 -15.47 -15.42 -22.58
N TRP A 277 -15.13 -16.68 -22.83
CA TRP A 277 -14.64 -17.17 -24.13
C TRP A 277 -15.72 -17.49 -25.16
N ARG A 278 -17.00 -17.51 -24.79
CA ARG A 278 -18.16 -17.78 -25.67
C ARG A 278 -19.13 -16.60 -25.76
N MET A 279 -18.69 -15.41 -25.36
CA MET A 279 -19.54 -14.23 -25.33
C MET A 279 -19.98 -13.82 -26.73
N SER A 280 -21.29 -13.66 -26.90
CA SER A 280 -21.87 -12.99 -28.06
C SER A 280 -21.76 -11.47 -27.90
N GLU A 281 -21.79 -10.73 -28.99
CA GLU A 281 -21.81 -9.26 -28.98
C GLU A 281 -22.93 -8.72 -28.06
N LEU A 282 -24.12 -9.31 -28.14
CA LEU A 282 -25.27 -8.96 -27.31
C LEU A 282 -24.97 -9.09 -25.81
N SER A 283 -24.18 -10.09 -25.40
CA SER A 283 -23.85 -10.31 -23.99
C SER A 283 -23.02 -9.17 -23.40
N LEU A 284 -22.02 -8.64 -24.12
CA LEU A 284 -21.21 -7.51 -23.67
C LEU A 284 -22.05 -6.25 -23.47
N PHE A 285 -22.98 -5.99 -24.40
CA PHE A 285 -23.90 -4.85 -24.29
C PHE A 285 -24.83 -4.97 -23.07
N ILE A 286 -25.38 -6.17 -22.82
CA ILE A 286 -26.23 -6.44 -21.65
C ILE A 286 -25.43 -6.23 -20.35
N ILE A 287 -24.21 -6.76 -20.27
CA ILE A 287 -23.34 -6.63 -19.10
C ILE A 287 -23.05 -5.15 -18.82
N ALA A 288 -22.59 -4.41 -19.83
CA ALA A 288 -22.27 -3.00 -19.71
C ALA A 288 -23.49 -2.18 -19.24
N SER A 289 -24.67 -2.46 -19.81
CA SER A 289 -25.93 -1.81 -19.45
C SER A 289 -26.36 -2.12 -18.02
N LEU A 290 -26.23 -3.37 -17.57
CA LEU A 290 -26.62 -3.81 -16.24
C LEU A 290 -25.71 -3.22 -15.14
N VAL A 291 -24.40 -3.17 -15.40
CA VAL A 291 -23.42 -2.55 -14.50
C VAL A 291 -23.68 -1.03 -14.40
N LEU A 292 -23.92 -0.36 -15.52
CA LEU A 292 -24.24 1.07 -15.53
C LEU A 292 -25.57 1.37 -14.80
N LEU A 293 -26.59 0.53 -15.01
CA LEU A 293 -27.91 0.69 -14.38
C LEU A 293 -27.82 0.53 -12.86
N THR A 294 -27.11 -0.50 -12.37
CA THR A 294 -26.96 -0.74 -10.93
C THR A 294 -26.20 0.39 -10.24
N ALA A 295 -25.09 0.85 -10.84
CA ALA A 295 -24.34 1.98 -10.32
C ALA A 295 -25.12 3.29 -10.37
N GLY A 296 -25.82 3.56 -11.48
CA GLY A 296 -26.64 4.75 -11.68
C GLY A 296 -27.81 4.84 -10.68
N LEU A 297 -28.54 3.74 -10.48
CA LEU A 297 -29.62 3.68 -9.48
C LEU A 297 -29.09 3.82 -8.06
N GLY A 298 -27.97 3.18 -7.74
CA GLY A 298 -27.32 3.30 -6.42
C GLY A 298 -26.83 4.73 -6.16
N ALA A 299 -26.15 5.36 -7.12
CA ALA A 299 -25.73 6.75 -7.05
C ALA A 299 -26.93 7.70 -6.89
N ALA A 300 -28.01 7.47 -7.63
CA ALA A 300 -29.25 8.23 -7.49
C ALA A 300 -29.87 8.08 -6.10
N ALA A 301 -29.92 6.87 -5.55
CA ALA A 301 -30.43 6.59 -4.21
C ALA A 301 -29.60 7.31 -3.13
N ILE A 302 -28.27 7.25 -3.22
CA ILE A 302 -27.35 7.95 -2.32
C ILE A 302 -27.56 9.46 -2.39
N ASN A 303 -27.67 10.02 -3.59
CA ASN A 303 -27.90 11.46 -3.79
C ASN A 303 -29.27 11.92 -3.28
N ARG A 304 -30.32 11.09 -3.44
CA ARG A 304 -31.65 11.37 -2.86
C ARG A 304 -31.60 11.38 -1.34
N LEU A 305 -30.92 10.40 -0.73
CA LEU A 305 -30.72 10.33 0.71
C LEU A 305 -29.90 11.54 1.23
N TYR A 306 -28.86 11.95 0.50
CA TYR A 306 -28.06 13.12 0.83
C TYR A 306 -28.88 14.39 0.87
N ARG A 307 -29.67 14.64 -0.18
CA ARG A 307 -30.54 15.81 -0.29
C ARG A 307 -31.62 15.83 0.79
N ARG A 308 -32.22 14.68 1.10
CA ARG A 308 -33.20 14.54 2.18
C ARG A 308 -32.62 14.92 3.54
N ASN A 309 -31.38 14.50 3.81
CA ASN A 309 -30.73 14.75 5.10
C ASN A 309 -30.05 16.13 5.18
N ASN A 310 -29.81 16.80 4.05
CA ASN A 310 -29.11 18.09 3.98
C ASN A 310 -29.80 19.02 2.97
N PRO A 311 -31.00 19.53 3.28
CA PRO A 311 -31.76 20.40 2.37
C PRO A 311 -30.96 21.66 1.98
N ASP A 312 -30.23 22.26 2.92
CA ASP A 312 -29.42 23.48 2.70
C ASP A 312 -28.21 23.27 1.77
N ARG A 313 -27.79 22.01 1.56
CA ARG A 313 -26.62 21.64 0.76
C ARG A 313 -26.99 20.80 -0.46
N ALA A 314 -28.26 20.82 -0.87
CA ALA A 314 -28.80 19.96 -1.93
C ALA A 314 -28.09 20.10 -3.29
N HIS A 315 -27.40 21.22 -3.53
CA HIS A 315 -26.63 21.49 -4.74
C HIS A 315 -25.21 20.91 -4.73
N LYS A 316 -24.70 20.42 -3.59
CA LYS A 316 -23.36 19.83 -3.49
C LYS A 316 -23.39 18.35 -3.83
N SER A 317 -22.49 17.94 -4.72
CA SER A 317 -22.32 16.56 -5.12
C SER A 317 -21.28 15.85 -4.24
N LEU A 318 -21.48 14.55 -4.02
CA LEU A 318 -20.69 13.74 -3.09
C LEU A 318 -19.46 13.12 -3.77
N TRP A 319 -18.26 13.36 -3.23
CA TRP A 319 -17.02 12.80 -3.77
C TRP A 319 -16.99 11.25 -3.87
N PRO A 320 -17.56 10.46 -2.93
CA PRO A 320 -17.55 9.00 -3.07
C PRO A 320 -18.42 8.52 -4.24
N VAL A 321 -19.50 9.25 -4.54
CA VAL A 321 -20.38 8.95 -5.68
C VAL A 321 -19.65 9.26 -6.99
N HIS A 322 -18.90 10.36 -7.05
CA HIS A 322 -18.06 10.65 -8.21
C HIS A 322 -17.00 9.57 -8.44
N LEU A 323 -16.30 9.13 -7.39
CA LEU A 323 -15.31 8.07 -7.48
C LEU A 323 -15.93 6.76 -8.00
N LEU A 324 -17.09 6.37 -7.44
CA LEU A 324 -17.87 5.22 -7.92
C LEU A 324 -18.17 5.32 -9.42
N MET A 325 -18.70 6.47 -9.86
CA MET A 325 -19.07 6.64 -11.27
C MET A 325 -17.87 6.68 -12.20
N VAL A 326 -16.73 7.24 -11.78
CA VAL A 326 -15.47 7.18 -12.54
C VAL A 326 -15.06 5.73 -12.76
N CYS A 327 -15.01 4.92 -11.70
CA CYS A 327 -14.64 3.50 -11.81
C CYS A 327 -15.61 2.72 -12.71
N VAL A 328 -16.92 2.91 -12.54
CA VAL A 328 -17.93 2.22 -13.33
C VAL A 328 -17.88 2.63 -14.80
N VAL A 329 -17.79 3.94 -15.08
CA VAL A 329 -17.74 4.43 -16.47
C VAL A 329 -16.49 3.92 -17.18
N MET A 330 -15.33 3.85 -16.52
CA MET A 330 -14.13 3.26 -17.14
C MET A 330 -14.32 1.80 -17.54
N VAL A 331 -14.90 0.97 -16.66
CA VAL A 331 -15.18 -0.44 -16.95
C VAL A 331 -16.22 -0.58 -18.06
N VAL A 332 -17.29 0.20 -18.00
CA VAL A 332 -18.37 0.20 -19.00
C VAL A 332 -17.84 0.65 -20.37
N SER A 333 -17.02 1.70 -20.42
CA SER A 333 -16.36 2.16 -21.65
C SER A 333 -15.51 1.05 -22.28
N LEU A 334 -14.74 0.31 -21.48
CA LEU A 334 -13.93 -0.81 -21.97
C LEU A 334 -14.82 -1.91 -22.57
N LEU A 335 -15.88 -2.31 -21.87
CA LEU A 335 -16.83 -3.32 -22.37
C LEU A 335 -17.51 -2.88 -23.68
N PHE A 336 -17.84 -1.59 -23.81
CA PHE A 336 -18.41 -1.03 -25.03
C PHE A 336 -17.41 -0.99 -26.19
N VAL A 337 -16.14 -0.68 -25.93
CA VAL A 337 -15.08 -0.75 -26.95
C VAL A 337 -14.93 -2.19 -27.43
N LEU A 338 -14.87 -3.17 -26.53
CA LEU A 338 -14.83 -4.59 -26.94
C LEU A 338 -16.06 -4.99 -27.76
N PHE A 339 -17.26 -4.57 -27.33
CA PHE A 339 -18.50 -4.84 -28.06
C PHE A 339 -18.47 -4.30 -29.50
N LEU A 340 -18.09 -3.03 -29.68
CA LEU A 340 -18.02 -2.42 -31.00
C LEU A 340 -16.91 -3.02 -31.87
N ALA A 341 -15.78 -3.41 -31.25
CA ALA A 341 -14.70 -4.10 -31.95
C ALA A 341 -15.18 -5.42 -32.56
N MET A 342 -15.96 -6.20 -31.80
CA MET A 342 -16.54 -7.46 -32.31
C MET A 342 -17.54 -7.22 -33.44
N MET A 343 -18.34 -6.15 -33.33
CA MET A 343 -19.32 -5.75 -34.35
C MET A 343 -18.71 -5.11 -35.60
N ASN A 344 -17.40 -4.84 -35.61
CA ASN A 344 -16.68 -4.11 -36.65
C ASN A 344 -17.33 -2.75 -36.98
N VAL A 345 -17.77 -2.03 -35.95
CA VAL A 345 -18.40 -0.70 -36.05
C VAL A 345 -17.39 0.37 -35.67
N SER A 346 -17.33 1.45 -36.45
CA SER A 346 -16.39 2.54 -36.20
C SER A 346 -16.55 3.15 -34.80
N PHE A 347 -15.44 3.24 -34.06
CA PHE A 347 -15.43 3.86 -32.74
C PHE A 347 -15.63 5.37 -32.83
N LEU A 348 -15.08 6.03 -33.86
CA LEU A 348 -15.19 7.49 -34.03
C LEU A 348 -16.64 7.91 -34.25
N GLY A 349 -17.35 7.24 -35.18
CA GLY A 349 -18.75 7.53 -35.47
C GLY A 349 -19.66 7.29 -34.26
N SER A 350 -19.43 6.18 -33.55
CA SER A 350 -20.16 5.84 -32.33
C SER A 350 -19.92 6.85 -31.21
N GLY A 351 -18.67 7.30 -31.05
CA GLY A 351 -18.30 8.32 -30.07
C GLY A 351 -18.97 9.67 -30.32
N ILE A 352 -19.00 10.12 -31.57
CA ILE A 352 -19.70 11.35 -31.98
C ILE A 352 -21.21 11.24 -31.71
N LEU A 353 -21.83 10.11 -32.06
CA LEU A 353 -23.26 9.87 -31.83
C LEU A 353 -23.61 9.94 -30.34
N LEU A 354 -22.82 9.30 -29.48
CA LEU A 354 -23.04 9.34 -28.02
C LEU A 354 -22.87 10.75 -27.45
N LEU A 355 -21.92 11.54 -27.96
CA LEU A 355 -21.76 12.95 -27.57
C LEU A 355 -22.96 13.81 -27.99
N LEU A 356 -23.50 13.59 -29.19
CA LEU A 356 -24.71 14.28 -29.65
C LEU A 356 -25.91 13.94 -28.76
N ILE A 357 -26.12 12.65 -28.48
CA ILE A 357 -27.19 12.20 -27.58
C ILE A 357 -27.01 12.81 -26.18
N ALA A 358 -25.79 12.77 -25.64
CA ALA A 358 -25.46 13.36 -24.34
C ALA A 358 -25.75 14.87 -24.31
N GLY A 359 -25.40 15.59 -25.38
CA GLY A 359 -25.70 17.00 -25.55
C GLY A 359 -27.20 17.27 -25.54
N VAL A 360 -27.98 16.56 -26.35
CA VAL A 360 -29.45 16.71 -26.43
C VAL A 360 -30.08 16.49 -25.05
N ILE A 361 -29.71 15.43 -24.34
CA ILE A 361 -30.22 15.15 -22.99
C ILE A 361 -29.84 16.26 -22.01
N CYS A 362 -28.59 16.74 -22.07
CA CYS A 362 -28.10 17.77 -21.15
C CYS A 362 -28.78 19.13 -21.36
N PHE A 363 -29.13 19.49 -22.60
CA PHE A 363 -29.70 20.80 -22.94
C PHE A 363 -31.23 20.82 -23.01
N SER A 364 -31.88 19.66 -23.20
CA SER A 364 -33.35 19.53 -23.22
C SER A 364 -33.98 19.38 -21.82
N GLY A 365 -33.19 18.93 -20.84
CA GLY A 365 -33.65 18.57 -19.50
C GLY A 365 -34.03 19.72 -18.57
N LYS A 366 -35.15 19.57 -17.84
CA LYS A 366 -35.63 20.54 -16.82
C LYS A 366 -34.94 20.36 -15.45
N ASP A 367 -34.49 19.16 -15.11
CA ASP A 367 -33.84 18.84 -13.82
C ASP A 367 -32.38 18.44 -14.03
N ARG A 368 -31.55 19.49 -14.15
CA ARG A 368 -30.10 19.42 -14.46
C ARG A 368 -29.27 18.52 -13.52
N SER A 369 -29.82 18.06 -12.40
CA SER A 369 -29.10 17.31 -11.38
C SER A 369 -29.10 15.79 -11.57
N GLN A 370 -30.25 15.18 -11.95
CA GLN A 370 -30.33 13.74 -12.23
C GLN A 370 -29.99 13.43 -13.68
N GLU A 371 -30.44 14.29 -14.61
CA GLU A 371 -30.16 14.17 -16.04
C GLU A 371 -28.65 14.35 -16.32
N GLY A 372 -27.98 15.14 -15.49
CA GLY A 372 -26.54 15.36 -15.57
C GLY A 372 -25.66 14.13 -15.27
N LEU A 373 -26.21 13.10 -14.61
CA LEU A 373 -25.49 11.84 -14.38
C LEU A 373 -25.46 11.01 -15.67
N VAL A 374 -26.61 10.85 -16.31
CA VAL A 374 -26.78 10.07 -17.53
C VAL A 374 -26.07 10.72 -18.70
N SER A 375 -26.32 12.03 -18.94
CA SER A 375 -25.65 12.74 -20.03
C SER A 375 -24.14 12.80 -19.85
N GLY A 376 -23.66 12.98 -18.61
CA GLY A 376 -22.23 12.94 -18.30
C GLY A 376 -21.59 11.58 -18.60
N SER A 377 -22.28 10.48 -18.28
CA SER A 377 -21.77 9.13 -18.52
C SER A 377 -21.68 8.85 -20.01
N LEU A 378 -22.73 9.18 -20.77
CA LEU A 378 -22.74 9.02 -22.22
C LEU A 378 -21.66 9.86 -22.90
N ALA A 379 -21.46 11.11 -22.45
CA ALA A 379 -20.43 11.97 -23.00
C ALA A 379 -19.02 11.38 -22.82
N LEU A 380 -18.71 10.82 -21.66
CA LEU A 380 -17.42 10.21 -21.38
C LEU A 380 -17.23 8.87 -22.08
N ILE A 381 -18.27 8.04 -22.19
CA ILE A 381 -18.22 6.83 -23.01
C ILE A 381 -17.92 7.21 -24.47
N GLY A 382 -18.61 8.23 -24.99
CA GLY A 382 -18.39 8.74 -26.33
C GLY A 382 -16.96 9.26 -26.54
N LEU A 383 -16.44 10.07 -25.60
CA LEU A 383 -15.04 10.51 -25.65
C LEU A 383 -14.04 9.35 -25.56
N GLY A 384 -14.32 8.32 -24.75
CA GLY A 384 -13.49 7.12 -24.66
C GLY A 384 -13.45 6.35 -25.98
N MET A 385 -14.58 6.24 -26.68
CA MET A 385 -14.64 5.66 -28.03
C MET A 385 -13.85 6.49 -29.05
N MET A 386 -13.95 7.82 -29.00
CA MET A 386 -13.12 8.66 -29.86
C MET A 386 -11.62 8.48 -29.58
N ALA A 387 -11.21 8.25 -28.33
CA ALA A 387 -9.81 7.89 -28.05
C ALA A 387 -9.43 6.53 -28.64
N ALA A 388 -10.32 5.52 -28.53
CA ALA A 388 -10.11 4.19 -29.10
C ALA A 388 -10.01 4.20 -30.64
N SER A 389 -10.66 5.14 -31.33
CA SER A 389 -10.55 5.26 -32.79
C SER A 389 -9.14 5.62 -33.28
N LEU A 390 -8.28 6.16 -32.40
CA LEU A 390 -6.88 6.38 -32.74
C LEU A 390 -6.14 5.05 -32.97
N LEU A 391 -6.52 3.99 -32.26
CA LEU A 391 -5.96 2.64 -32.46
C LEU A 391 -6.57 1.94 -33.68
N GLU A 392 -7.84 2.23 -34.01
CA GLU A 392 -8.53 1.64 -35.18
C GLU A 392 -8.02 2.20 -36.52
N ILE A 393 -7.66 3.48 -36.56
CA ILE A 393 -7.35 4.19 -37.81
C ILE A 393 -5.85 4.23 -38.10
N HIS A 394 -5.01 4.06 -37.09
CA HIS A 394 -3.56 4.25 -37.18
C HIS A 394 -2.80 2.97 -36.79
N ASP A 395 -2.87 1.94 -37.62
CA ASP A 395 -2.23 0.64 -37.32
C ASP A 395 -0.69 0.69 -37.42
N ASP A 396 -0.12 1.59 -38.23
CA ASP A 396 1.32 1.71 -38.45
C ASP A 396 1.89 3.04 -37.92
N PHE A 397 2.09 3.10 -36.61
CA PHE A 397 2.61 4.27 -35.91
C PHE A 397 4.06 4.64 -36.26
N PHE A 398 4.81 3.75 -36.92
CA PHE A 398 6.18 4.00 -37.36
C PHE A 398 6.25 4.86 -38.62
N ASN A 399 5.19 4.89 -39.43
CA ASN A 399 5.17 5.68 -40.65
C ASN A 399 5.04 7.20 -40.35
N PRO A 400 5.97 8.06 -40.81
CA PRO A 400 5.93 9.51 -40.59
C PRO A 400 4.64 10.20 -41.06
N GLU A 401 4.05 9.74 -42.17
CA GLU A 401 2.80 10.31 -42.70
C GLU A 401 1.62 9.97 -41.78
N VAL A 402 1.56 8.71 -41.29
CA VAL A 402 0.56 8.27 -40.32
C VAL A 402 0.69 9.07 -39.01
N ARG A 403 1.92 9.36 -38.55
CA ARG A 403 2.15 10.24 -37.38
C ARG A 403 1.64 11.65 -37.58
N ALA A 404 1.70 12.21 -38.79
CA ALA A 404 1.13 13.53 -39.08
C ALA A 404 -0.40 13.53 -38.97
N VAL A 405 -1.06 12.52 -39.52
CA VAL A 405 -2.52 12.36 -39.42
C VAL A 405 -2.94 12.08 -37.97
N LEU A 406 -2.20 11.22 -37.25
CA LEU A 406 -2.42 10.93 -35.84
C LEU A 406 -2.40 12.20 -34.97
N ARG A 407 -1.44 13.10 -35.22
CA ARG A 407 -1.35 14.39 -34.52
C ARG A 407 -2.61 15.23 -34.70
N LEU A 408 -3.08 15.35 -35.93
CA LEU A 408 -4.30 16.11 -36.24
C LEU A 408 -5.53 15.45 -35.61
N HIS A 409 -5.63 14.12 -35.68
CA HIS A 409 -6.73 13.37 -35.09
C HIS A 409 -6.75 13.50 -33.56
N ALA A 410 -5.63 13.24 -32.89
CA ALA A 410 -5.49 13.37 -31.43
C ALA A 410 -5.75 14.82 -30.97
N GLY A 411 -5.24 15.81 -31.71
CA GLY A 411 -5.50 17.22 -31.45
C GLY A 411 -6.98 17.60 -31.58
N ALA A 412 -7.68 17.07 -32.58
CA ALA A 412 -9.13 17.28 -32.76
C ALA A 412 -9.92 16.68 -31.59
N ILE A 413 -9.61 15.45 -31.16
CA ILE A 413 -10.28 14.82 -30.02
C ILE A 413 -9.96 15.58 -28.72
N ALA A 414 -8.73 16.10 -28.55
CA ALA A 414 -8.37 16.93 -27.40
C ALA A 414 -9.20 18.24 -27.37
N ALA A 415 -9.42 18.87 -28.51
CA ALA A 415 -10.27 20.04 -28.64
C ALA A 415 -11.74 19.73 -28.29
N VAL A 416 -12.28 18.61 -28.77
CA VAL A 416 -13.63 18.13 -28.40
C VAL A 416 -13.73 17.84 -26.90
N SER A 417 -12.70 17.22 -26.31
CA SER A 417 -12.63 16.95 -24.87
C SER A 417 -12.63 18.24 -24.04
N MET A 418 -11.97 19.28 -24.53
CA MET A 418 -12.00 20.62 -23.91
C MET A 418 -13.35 21.32 -24.12
N ALA A 419 -14.01 21.12 -25.26
CA ALA A 419 -15.37 21.61 -25.47
C ALA A 419 -16.36 20.96 -24.46
N VAL A 420 -16.26 19.64 -24.24
CA VAL A 420 -17.02 18.93 -23.22
C VAL A 420 -16.74 19.49 -21.81
N TYR A 421 -15.48 19.81 -21.50
CA TYR A 421 -15.11 20.45 -20.23
C TYR A 421 -15.86 21.78 -20.00
N VAL A 422 -15.96 22.61 -21.03
CA VAL A 422 -16.62 23.92 -20.95
C VAL A 422 -18.15 23.75 -20.85
N LEU A 423 -18.73 22.89 -21.69
CA LEU A 423 -20.17 22.70 -21.83
C LEU A 423 -20.81 22.01 -20.62
N PHE A 424 -20.19 20.94 -20.11
CA PHE A 424 -20.74 20.18 -19.00
C PHE A 424 -20.40 20.87 -17.67
N ARG A 425 -21.33 20.86 -16.72
CA ARG A 425 -21.16 21.48 -15.39
C ARG A 425 -20.76 20.48 -14.30
N GLN A 426 -20.87 19.17 -14.55
CA GLN A 426 -20.55 18.16 -13.54
C GLN A 426 -19.03 18.06 -13.37
N GLY A 427 -18.55 18.10 -12.12
CA GLY A 427 -17.12 18.12 -11.82
C GLY A 427 -16.36 16.88 -12.30
N TRP A 428 -16.97 15.70 -12.25
CA TRP A 428 -16.35 14.43 -12.68
C TRP A 428 -16.23 14.32 -14.21
N VAL A 429 -17.22 14.83 -14.97
CA VAL A 429 -17.15 14.92 -16.45
C VAL A 429 -16.03 15.86 -16.85
N ARG A 430 -15.97 17.05 -16.25
CA ARG A 430 -14.88 18.00 -16.46
C ARG A 430 -13.51 17.42 -16.13
N PHE A 431 -13.41 16.70 -15.02
CA PHE A 431 -12.15 16.09 -14.61
C PHE A 431 -11.66 15.08 -15.65
N LEU A 432 -12.52 14.14 -16.07
CA LEU A 432 -12.14 13.10 -17.02
C LEU A 432 -11.91 13.65 -18.44
N SER A 433 -12.72 14.60 -18.90
CA SER A 433 -12.51 15.21 -20.22
C SER A 433 -11.23 16.07 -20.25
N ALA A 434 -10.91 16.77 -19.16
CA ALA A 434 -9.63 17.48 -19.03
C ALA A 434 -8.45 16.50 -18.99
N ALA A 435 -8.56 15.39 -18.26
CA ALA A 435 -7.50 14.37 -18.18
C ALA A 435 -7.21 13.75 -19.56
N GLN A 436 -8.26 13.46 -20.34
CA GLN A 436 -8.12 12.99 -21.72
C GLN A 436 -7.49 14.05 -22.63
N ALA A 437 -7.92 15.31 -22.54
CA ALA A 437 -7.33 16.39 -23.34
C ALA A 437 -5.83 16.56 -23.06
N ILE A 438 -5.41 16.47 -21.78
CA ILE A 438 -4.00 16.52 -21.39
C ILE A 438 -3.25 15.30 -21.93
N GLY A 439 -3.80 14.09 -21.78
CA GLY A 439 -3.18 12.85 -22.29
C GLY A 439 -3.00 12.86 -23.81
N LEU A 440 -4.00 13.33 -24.55
CA LEU A 440 -3.93 13.47 -26.01
C LEU A 440 -2.95 14.57 -26.43
N MET A 441 -2.85 15.67 -25.68
CA MET A 441 -1.83 16.69 -25.96
C MET A 441 -0.41 16.17 -25.70
N LEU A 442 -0.21 15.36 -24.66
CA LEU A 442 1.05 14.66 -24.42
C LEU A 442 1.34 13.66 -25.54
N LEU A 443 0.35 12.95 -26.06
CA LEU A 443 0.51 12.09 -27.24
C LEU A 443 0.94 12.89 -28.48
N VAL A 444 0.34 14.07 -28.71
CA VAL A 444 0.76 14.98 -29.79
C VAL A 444 2.22 15.40 -29.60
N LEU A 445 2.62 15.84 -28.40
CA LEU A 445 4.00 16.21 -28.11
C LEU A 445 4.96 15.03 -28.29
N TYR A 446 4.55 13.84 -27.86
CA TYR A 446 5.30 12.59 -28.01
C TYR A 446 5.64 12.31 -29.47
N THR A 447 4.69 12.46 -30.38
CA THR A 447 4.94 12.24 -31.82
C THR A 447 5.94 13.23 -32.44
N PHE A 448 6.21 14.38 -31.82
CA PHE A 448 7.27 15.30 -32.27
C PHE A 448 8.67 14.91 -31.78
N MET A 449 8.76 14.20 -30.65
CA MET A 449 10.04 13.79 -30.06
C MET A 449 10.58 12.49 -30.65
N TRP A 450 9.81 11.84 -31.51
CA TRP A 450 10.17 10.60 -32.15
C TRP A 450 11.15 10.88 -33.31
N VAL A 451 12.45 10.64 -33.07
CA VAL A 451 13.53 10.95 -34.03
C VAL A 451 13.72 9.87 -35.09
N ASP A 452 13.68 8.58 -34.70
CA ASP A 452 13.90 7.42 -35.60
C ASP A 452 12.80 6.36 -35.45
N ASP A 453 12.52 5.60 -36.51
CA ASP A 453 11.40 4.63 -36.57
C ASP A 453 11.69 3.28 -35.86
N SER A 454 12.52 3.31 -34.81
CA SER A 454 12.76 2.14 -33.95
C SER A 454 11.88 2.19 -32.70
N TYR A 455 11.50 1.00 -32.19
CA TYR A 455 10.74 0.88 -30.95
C TYR A 455 11.48 1.52 -29.76
N GLY A 456 12.80 1.31 -29.65
CA GLY A 456 13.61 1.89 -28.57
C GLY A 456 13.69 3.41 -28.61
N ALA A 457 13.70 4.03 -29.80
CA ALA A 457 13.64 5.49 -29.91
C ALA A 457 12.26 6.03 -29.49
N ALA A 458 11.19 5.31 -29.78
CA ALA A 458 9.83 5.61 -29.35
C ALA A 458 9.74 5.59 -27.81
N GLU A 459 10.22 4.51 -27.20
CA GLU A 459 10.27 4.34 -25.75
C GLU A 459 11.10 5.45 -25.07
N ALA A 460 12.31 5.73 -25.56
CA ALA A 460 13.15 6.82 -25.05
C ALA A 460 12.50 8.20 -25.18
N ALA A 461 11.79 8.47 -26.29
CA ALA A 461 11.06 9.72 -26.47
C ALA A 461 9.91 9.88 -25.47
N PHE A 462 9.18 8.80 -25.18
CA PHE A 462 8.13 8.79 -24.17
C PHE A 462 8.67 9.14 -22.79
N PHE A 463 9.73 8.47 -22.35
CA PHE A 463 10.33 8.70 -21.04
C PHE A 463 11.00 10.07 -20.91
N THR A 464 11.61 10.55 -21.99
CA THR A 464 12.17 11.92 -22.02
C THR A 464 11.06 12.95 -21.87
N LEU A 465 9.95 12.81 -22.61
CA LEU A 465 8.80 13.70 -22.49
C LEU A 465 8.17 13.65 -21.10
N SER A 466 7.97 12.45 -20.54
CA SER A 466 7.34 12.28 -19.23
C SER A 466 8.22 12.87 -18.12
N LEU A 467 9.53 12.62 -18.12
CA LEU A 467 10.48 13.17 -17.15
C LEU A 467 10.47 14.71 -17.17
N HIS A 468 10.48 15.32 -18.36
CA HIS A 468 10.48 16.78 -18.47
C HIS A 468 9.12 17.42 -18.19
N SER A 469 8.01 16.76 -18.51
CA SER A 469 6.67 17.32 -18.35
C SER A 469 6.16 17.27 -16.90
N VAL A 470 6.54 16.25 -16.12
CA VAL A 470 6.06 16.02 -14.74
C VAL A 470 6.22 17.24 -13.83
N PRO A 471 7.38 17.92 -13.72
CA PRO A 471 7.51 19.08 -12.86
C PRO A 471 6.64 20.28 -13.28
N TRP A 472 6.43 20.47 -14.59
CA TRP A 472 5.59 21.55 -15.10
C TRP A 472 4.10 21.27 -14.89
N LEU A 473 3.67 20.03 -15.09
CA LEU A 473 2.31 19.59 -14.77
C LEU A 473 2.03 19.71 -13.26
N ALA A 474 3.01 19.36 -12.42
CA ALA A 474 2.95 19.56 -10.99
C ALA A 474 2.77 21.04 -10.65
N LEU A 475 3.60 21.94 -11.19
CA LEU A 475 3.48 23.39 -10.98
C LEU A 475 2.13 23.92 -11.44
N ALA A 476 1.68 23.55 -12.64
CA ALA A 476 0.40 23.96 -13.19
C ALA A 476 -0.78 23.51 -12.32
N SER A 477 -0.72 22.27 -11.79
CA SER A 477 -1.73 21.77 -10.85
C SER A 477 -1.81 22.64 -9.59
N VAL A 478 -0.67 23.00 -9.00
CA VAL A 478 -0.60 23.87 -7.81
C VAL A 478 -1.15 25.25 -8.13
N VAL A 479 -0.72 25.87 -9.23
CA VAL A 479 -1.19 27.20 -9.64
C VAL A 479 -2.72 27.22 -9.81
N LEU A 480 -3.30 26.20 -10.44
CA LEU A 480 -4.76 26.12 -10.62
C LEU A 480 -5.51 25.87 -9.30
N PHE A 481 -4.99 25.04 -8.39
CA PHE A 481 -5.59 24.87 -7.07
C PHE A 481 -5.54 26.17 -6.24
N VAL A 482 -4.41 26.86 -6.28
CA VAL A 482 -4.24 28.16 -5.62
C VAL A 482 -5.19 29.20 -6.23
N GLY A 483 -5.28 29.27 -7.56
CA GLY A 483 -6.18 30.16 -8.28
C GLY A 483 -7.66 29.86 -7.99
N ALA A 484 -8.05 28.59 -8.02
CA ALA A 484 -9.39 28.14 -7.66
C ALA A 484 -9.77 28.56 -6.22
N HIS A 485 -8.83 28.45 -5.28
CA HIS A 485 -9.04 28.79 -3.88
C HIS A 485 -9.07 30.30 -3.63
N GLN A 486 -8.14 31.07 -4.20
CA GLN A 486 -8.03 32.51 -3.96
C GLN A 486 -9.14 33.31 -4.66
N TYR A 487 -9.52 32.92 -5.87
CA TYR A 487 -10.50 33.66 -6.68
C TYR A 487 -11.91 33.04 -6.67
N GLY A 488 -12.14 31.99 -5.89
CA GLY A 488 -13.45 31.33 -5.80
C GLY A 488 -13.93 30.68 -7.11
N ARG A 489 -13.03 30.40 -8.06
CA ARG A 489 -13.36 29.79 -9.35
C ARG A 489 -13.40 28.27 -9.24
N ASP A 490 -14.50 27.75 -8.72
CA ASP A 490 -14.70 26.30 -8.54
C ASP A 490 -14.63 25.51 -9.87
N GLY A 491 -14.87 26.19 -10.99
CA GLY A 491 -14.72 25.61 -12.32
C GLY A 491 -13.30 25.18 -12.69
N LEU A 492 -12.25 25.71 -12.04
CA LEU A 492 -10.85 25.35 -12.31
C LEU A 492 -10.40 24.09 -11.56
N ARG A 493 -11.12 23.68 -10.50
CA ARG A 493 -10.72 22.53 -9.67
C ARG A 493 -10.64 21.22 -10.45
N PRO A 494 -11.59 20.87 -11.34
CA PRO A 494 -11.49 19.63 -12.11
C PRO A 494 -10.25 19.59 -13.01
N LEU A 495 -9.87 20.72 -13.62
CA LEU A 495 -8.64 20.82 -14.41
C LEU A 495 -7.38 20.71 -13.53
N ALA A 496 -7.38 21.32 -12.33
CA ALA A 496 -6.29 21.17 -11.37
C ALA A 496 -6.11 19.71 -10.95
N TRP A 497 -7.21 19.00 -10.69
CA TRP A 497 -7.21 17.56 -10.41
C TRP A 497 -6.73 16.74 -11.60
N ALA A 498 -7.15 17.06 -12.83
CA ALA A 498 -6.71 16.37 -14.03
C ALA A 498 -5.18 16.44 -14.19
N LEU A 499 -4.61 17.65 -14.07
CA LEU A 499 -3.15 17.84 -14.07
C LEU A 499 -2.48 17.06 -12.93
N ALA A 500 -3.05 17.08 -11.73
CA ALA A 500 -2.46 16.40 -10.58
C ALA A 500 -2.44 14.87 -10.75
N VAL A 501 -3.53 14.29 -11.24
CA VAL A 501 -3.62 12.85 -11.50
C VAL A 501 -2.71 12.45 -12.66
N THR A 502 -2.66 13.23 -13.75
CA THR A 502 -1.70 12.97 -14.84
C THR A 502 -0.27 13.04 -14.34
N THR A 503 0.07 14.01 -13.49
CA THR A 503 1.40 14.12 -12.86
C THR A 503 1.71 12.87 -12.04
N LEU A 504 0.77 12.39 -11.22
CA LEU A 504 0.94 11.16 -10.43
C LEU A 504 1.17 9.95 -11.34
N VAL A 505 0.35 9.76 -12.37
CA VAL A 505 0.45 8.63 -13.31
C VAL A 505 1.79 8.64 -14.03
N LEU A 506 2.21 9.77 -14.61
CA LEU A 506 3.51 9.87 -15.28
C LEU A 506 4.67 9.64 -14.31
N THR A 507 4.57 10.11 -13.07
CA THR A 507 5.60 9.85 -12.07
C THR A 507 5.68 8.37 -11.73
N VAL A 508 4.54 7.66 -11.63
CA VAL A 508 4.50 6.19 -11.46
C VAL A 508 5.21 5.50 -12.61
N LEU A 509 4.88 5.85 -13.86
CA LEU A 509 5.52 5.27 -15.04
C LEU A 509 7.05 5.51 -15.04
N ASN A 510 7.48 6.73 -14.75
CA ASN A 510 8.91 7.06 -14.67
C ASN A 510 9.62 6.27 -13.56
N THR A 511 8.97 6.08 -12.41
CA THR A 511 9.56 5.29 -11.31
C THR A 511 9.59 3.80 -11.61
N LEU A 512 8.61 3.27 -12.37
CA LEU A 512 8.64 1.88 -12.82
C LEU A 512 9.83 1.68 -13.76
N GLU A 513 10.00 2.55 -14.75
CA GLU A 513 11.11 2.47 -15.69
C GLU A 513 12.48 2.52 -15.02
N ALA A 514 12.69 3.51 -14.14
CA ALA A 514 13.90 3.63 -13.36
C ALA A 514 14.17 2.41 -12.45
N SER A 515 13.15 1.61 -12.11
CA SER A 515 13.33 0.40 -11.33
C SER A 515 13.98 -0.75 -12.12
N TRP A 516 13.94 -0.70 -13.46
CA TRP A 516 14.52 -1.72 -14.34
C TRP A 516 15.96 -1.41 -14.74
N GLU A 517 16.44 -0.17 -14.55
CA GLU A 517 17.83 0.18 -14.82
C GLU A 517 18.78 -0.46 -13.77
N PRO A 518 19.83 -1.18 -14.20
CA PRO A 518 20.78 -1.78 -13.27
C PRO A 518 21.51 -0.68 -12.51
N GLY A 519 21.32 -0.65 -11.19
CA GLY A 519 21.99 0.30 -10.32
C GLY A 519 23.51 0.20 -10.42
N LEU A 520 24.18 1.35 -10.27
CA LEU A 520 25.62 1.40 -10.05
C LEU A 520 25.92 0.59 -8.78
N GLY A 521 26.40 -0.64 -8.95
CA GLY A 521 26.70 -1.60 -7.87
C GLY A 521 27.83 -1.20 -6.92
N GLN A 522 27.99 0.09 -6.63
CA GLN A 522 28.96 0.61 -5.69
C GLN A 522 28.27 1.09 -4.42
N VAL A 523 28.76 0.61 -3.29
CA VAL A 523 28.44 1.11 -1.95
C VAL A 523 28.99 2.54 -1.83
N LEU A 524 28.20 3.52 -2.23
CA LEU A 524 28.49 4.93 -2.02
C LEU A 524 28.29 5.26 -0.54
N GLY A 525 29.31 5.87 0.10
CA GLY A 525 29.20 6.37 1.47
C GLY A 525 28.23 7.56 1.57
N PRO A 526 27.84 8.01 2.77
CA PRO A 526 26.91 9.14 2.94
C PRO A 526 27.37 10.43 2.25
N LEU A 527 28.69 10.66 2.20
CA LEU A 527 29.32 11.78 1.50
C LEU A 527 29.23 11.63 -0.03
N ASP A 528 29.30 10.41 -0.55
CA ASP A 528 29.20 10.15 -1.99
C ASP A 528 27.74 10.16 -2.44
N MET A 529 26.80 9.73 -1.60
CA MET A 529 25.37 10.01 -1.81
C MET A 529 25.11 11.52 -1.83
N PHE A 530 25.68 12.28 -0.90
CA PHE A 530 25.52 13.73 -0.89
C PHE A 530 26.13 14.38 -2.16
N ARG A 531 27.29 13.90 -2.62
CA ARG A 531 27.91 14.33 -3.89
C ARG A 531 27.10 13.89 -5.12
N ALA A 532 26.51 12.70 -5.12
CA ALA A 532 25.65 12.21 -6.18
C ALA A 532 24.34 13.01 -6.26
N VAL A 533 23.76 13.35 -5.11
CA VAL A 533 22.62 14.27 -4.99
C VAL A 533 23.01 15.65 -5.53
N LEU A 534 24.13 16.23 -5.08
CA LEU A 534 24.65 17.51 -5.61
C LEU A 534 24.95 17.46 -7.11
N ALA A 535 25.43 16.32 -7.62
CA ALA A 535 25.63 16.10 -9.04
C ALA A 535 24.31 15.97 -9.80
N GLY A 536 23.27 15.37 -9.20
CA GLY A 536 21.90 15.33 -9.72
C GLY A 536 21.18 16.68 -9.67
N LEU A 537 21.63 17.59 -8.78
CA LEU A 537 21.23 19.00 -8.75
C LEU A 537 21.91 19.84 -9.82
N SER A 538 22.93 19.32 -10.52
CA SER A 538 23.64 20.09 -11.53
C SER A 538 22.68 20.41 -12.70
N PRO A 539 22.35 21.69 -12.96
CA PRO A 539 21.45 22.09 -14.04
C PRO A 539 21.95 21.68 -15.44
N LEU A 540 23.24 21.28 -15.51
CA LEU A 540 24.02 21.09 -16.72
C LEU A 540 23.97 19.65 -17.26
N LYS A 541 23.44 18.67 -16.52
CA LYS A 541 23.57 17.27 -16.93
C LYS A 541 22.51 16.70 -17.87
N THR A 542 21.41 17.40 -18.22
CA THR A 542 20.42 17.02 -19.28
C THR A 542 19.13 17.88 -19.27
N GLY A 543 19.17 19.19 -19.54
CA GLY A 543 17.92 19.98 -19.77
C GLY A 543 16.88 19.98 -18.64
N ASN A 544 17.26 19.62 -17.41
CA ASN A 544 16.35 19.20 -16.34
C ASN A 544 15.90 20.35 -15.42
N TRP A 545 15.65 21.53 -15.99
CA TRP A 545 15.23 22.74 -15.26
C TRP A 545 13.94 22.54 -14.46
N GLY A 546 13.08 21.60 -14.89
CA GLY A 546 11.86 21.25 -14.19
C GLY A 546 12.09 20.73 -12.77
N ASN A 547 13.18 20.00 -12.48
CA ASN A 547 13.40 19.44 -11.15
C ASN A 547 13.63 20.48 -10.05
N ILE A 548 14.04 21.70 -10.43
CA ILE A 548 14.09 22.86 -9.52
C ILE A 548 12.69 23.12 -8.93
N VAL A 549 11.61 22.90 -9.69
CA VAL A 549 10.23 23.05 -9.20
C VAL A 549 10.00 22.16 -7.98
N PHE A 550 10.35 20.87 -8.04
CA PHE A 550 10.13 19.95 -6.91
C PHE A 550 10.94 20.33 -5.67
N GLN A 551 12.11 20.94 -5.85
CA GLN A 551 12.96 21.35 -4.73
C GLN A 551 12.42 22.60 -4.03
N PHE A 552 12.01 23.62 -4.80
CA PHE A 552 11.62 24.93 -4.24
C PHE A 552 10.12 25.04 -3.92
N LEU A 553 9.24 24.36 -4.66
CA LEU A 553 7.79 24.49 -4.52
C LEU A 553 7.26 24.12 -3.13
N PRO A 554 7.72 23.03 -2.47
CA PRO A 554 7.32 22.72 -1.09
C PRO A 554 7.66 23.84 -0.10
N ALA A 555 8.88 24.40 -0.20
CA ALA A 555 9.32 25.50 0.65
C ALA A 555 8.51 26.78 0.38
N ALA A 556 8.22 27.07 -0.89
CA ALA A 556 7.35 28.19 -1.28
C ALA A 556 5.92 28.04 -0.72
N LEU A 557 5.37 26.82 -0.69
CA LEU A 557 4.05 26.55 -0.09
C LEU A 557 4.06 26.77 1.44
N VAL A 558 5.14 26.41 2.14
CA VAL A 558 5.29 26.69 3.58
C VAL A 558 5.34 28.20 3.85
N LEU A 559 6.13 28.96 3.06
CA LEU A 559 6.20 30.42 3.17
C LEU A 559 4.85 31.08 2.85
N TRP A 560 4.20 30.66 1.76
CA TRP A 560 2.88 31.16 1.36
C TRP A 560 1.81 30.88 2.42
N GLY A 561 1.85 29.70 3.03
CA GLY A 561 0.98 29.31 4.13
C GLY A 561 1.14 30.18 5.37
N THR A 562 2.40 30.38 5.77
CA THR A 562 2.73 31.07 7.01
C THR A 562 2.76 32.60 6.90
N ARG A 563 2.72 33.19 5.69
CA ARG A 563 2.80 34.65 5.45
C ARG A 563 1.75 35.49 6.19
N ARG A 564 0.59 34.91 6.51
CA ARG A 564 -0.53 35.59 7.19
C ARG A 564 -0.44 35.49 8.72
N GLN A 565 0.66 34.96 9.28
CA GLN A 565 0.83 34.78 10.72
C GLN A 565 1.76 35.83 11.31
N GLU A 566 1.22 36.64 12.22
CA GLU A 566 1.97 37.60 13.01
C GLU A 566 3.03 36.87 13.87
N GLY A 567 4.27 37.37 13.85
CA GLY A 567 5.39 36.84 14.64
C GLY A 567 6.04 35.55 14.14
N ALA A 568 5.61 34.99 13.00
CA ALA A 568 6.10 33.70 12.48
C ALA A 568 7.35 33.80 11.59
N GLY A 569 7.81 35.00 11.19
CA GLY A 569 8.81 35.18 10.13
C GLY A 569 10.07 34.29 10.25
N ARG A 570 10.78 34.34 11.39
CA ARG A 570 12.00 33.51 11.60
C ARG A 570 11.71 32.01 11.58
N PHE A 571 10.55 31.61 12.12
CA PHE A 571 10.12 30.22 12.15
C PHE A 571 9.78 29.70 10.74
N SER A 572 9.05 30.51 9.97
CA SER A 572 8.67 30.19 8.58
C SER A 572 9.87 29.96 7.69
N TRP A 573 10.88 30.82 7.79
CA TRP A 573 12.13 30.66 7.05
C TRP A 573 12.90 29.42 7.45
N LEU A 574 12.99 29.12 8.75
CA LEU A 574 13.64 27.90 9.23
C LEU A 574 12.90 26.63 8.79
N ALA A 575 11.57 26.62 8.88
CA ALA A 575 10.76 25.50 8.41
C ALA A 575 10.87 25.31 6.88
N ALA A 576 10.83 26.40 6.11
CA ALA A 576 11.00 26.35 4.66
C ALA A 576 12.40 25.88 4.26
N ALA A 577 13.45 26.35 4.95
CA ALA A 577 14.82 25.90 4.73
C ALA A 577 15.00 24.40 5.05
N LEU A 578 14.40 23.91 6.14
CA LEU A 578 14.42 22.48 6.48
C LEU A 578 13.68 21.62 5.46
N VAL A 579 12.50 22.06 5.01
CA VAL A 579 11.76 21.38 3.93
C VAL A 579 12.55 21.39 2.63
N PHE A 580 13.19 22.50 2.28
CA PHE A 580 14.06 22.61 1.11
C PHE A 580 15.23 21.62 1.20
N VAL A 581 15.96 21.59 2.32
CA VAL A 581 17.07 20.65 2.55
C VAL A 581 16.59 19.20 2.49
N LEU A 582 15.41 18.89 3.02
CA LEU A 582 14.79 17.57 2.88
C LEU A 582 14.49 17.22 1.42
N CYS A 583 13.96 18.15 0.63
CA CYS A 583 13.70 17.94 -0.79
C CYS A 583 15.00 17.75 -1.58
N LEU A 584 16.08 18.48 -1.24
CA LEU A 584 17.40 18.23 -1.82
C LEU A 584 17.90 16.83 -1.47
N TYR A 585 17.72 16.40 -0.21
CA TYR A 585 18.17 15.08 0.25
C TYR A 585 17.48 13.92 -0.48
N TRP A 586 16.22 14.08 -0.90
CA TRP A 586 15.49 13.11 -1.74
C TRP A 586 15.86 13.16 -3.23
N GLY A 587 16.67 14.14 -3.66
CA GLY A 587 17.16 14.26 -5.04
C GLY A 587 16.04 14.33 -6.09
N ASN A 588 16.16 13.53 -7.15
CA ASN A 588 15.18 13.44 -8.24
C ASN A 588 14.01 12.46 -7.95
N GLY A 589 13.85 12.01 -6.70
CA GLY A 589 12.74 11.18 -6.23
C GLY A 589 11.40 11.94 -6.20
N ASN A 590 10.94 12.38 -7.37
CA ASN A 590 9.87 13.36 -7.55
C ASN A 590 8.51 12.93 -6.96
N GLY A 591 8.25 11.63 -6.83
CA GLY A 591 6.97 11.09 -6.35
C GLY A 591 6.65 11.42 -4.88
N VAL A 592 7.60 11.15 -3.97
CA VAL A 592 7.41 11.44 -2.52
C VAL A 592 7.30 12.95 -2.29
N VAL A 593 8.10 13.73 -3.02
CA VAL A 593 8.08 15.20 -2.96
C VAL A 593 6.75 15.74 -3.50
N TYR A 594 6.20 15.19 -4.58
CA TYR A 594 4.89 15.60 -5.09
C TYR A 594 3.76 15.28 -4.12
N GLY A 595 3.80 14.10 -3.47
CA GLY A 595 2.88 13.77 -2.39
C GLY A 595 2.90 14.80 -1.25
N LEU A 596 4.11 15.25 -0.85
CA LEU A 596 4.28 16.33 0.14
C LEU A 596 3.69 17.66 -0.34
N ILE A 597 3.91 18.04 -1.62
CA ILE A 597 3.33 19.25 -2.23
C ILE A 597 1.81 19.22 -2.11
N LEU A 598 1.17 18.10 -2.45
CA LEU A 598 -0.28 17.93 -2.36
C LEU A 598 -0.78 18.03 -0.91
N VAL A 599 -0.07 17.46 0.07
CA VAL A 599 -0.43 17.56 1.50
C VAL A 599 -0.33 19.00 2.03
N LEU A 600 0.74 19.72 1.67
CA LEU A 600 0.92 21.12 2.05
C LEU A 600 -0.16 22.02 1.41
N LEU A 601 -0.44 21.79 0.13
CA LEU A 601 -1.47 22.51 -0.62
C LEU A 601 -2.87 22.23 -0.08
N ALA A 602 -3.18 20.98 0.25
CA ALA A 602 -4.44 20.56 0.84
C ALA A 602 -4.78 21.31 2.13
N TYR A 603 -3.77 21.54 2.98
CA TYR A 603 -3.96 22.31 4.20
C TYR A 603 -4.41 23.74 3.89
N GLN A 604 -3.76 24.38 2.93
CA GLN A 604 -4.01 25.76 2.56
C GLN A 604 -5.34 25.94 1.82
N CYS A 605 -5.63 25.04 0.87
CA CYS A 605 -6.88 25.04 0.12
C CYS A 605 -8.08 24.54 0.94
N ARG A 606 -7.84 24.01 2.16
CA ARG A 606 -8.83 23.34 3.03
C ARG A 606 -9.54 22.17 2.35
N ASP A 607 -8.81 21.43 1.53
CA ASP A 607 -9.31 20.29 0.77
C ASP A 607 -8.79 18.97 1.34
N ARG A 608 -9.70 18.18 1.93
CA ARG A 608 -9.35 16.89 2.55
C ARG A 608 -9.07 15.80 1.53
N VAL A 609 -9.71 15.85 0.37
CA VAL A 609 -9.51 14.86 -0.69
C VAL A 609 -8.09 15.03 -1.22
N LEU A 610 -7.66 16.27 -1.45
CA LEU A 610 -6.30 16.60 -1.86
C LEU A 610 -5.24 16.09 -0.87
N GLY A 611 -5.48 16.29 0.43
CA GLY A 611 -4.56 15.85 1.48
C GLY A 611 -4.51 14.32 1.61
N GLY A 612 -5.66 13.65 1.44
CA GLY A 612 -5.75 12.20 1.39
C GLY A 612 -5.00 11.62 0.19
N THR A 613 -5.20 12.19 -1.01
CA THR A 613 -4.47 11.79 -2.23
C THR A 613 -2.97 11.99 -2.05
N GLY A 614 -2.53 13.14 -1.52
CA GLY A 614 -1.11 13.38 -1.26
C GLY A 614 -0.49 12.37 -0.30
N ALA A 615 -1.19 12.02 0.79
CA ALA A 615 -0.72 11.01 1.75
C ALA A 615 -0.67 9.59 1.14
N ILE A 616 -1.67 9.21 0.35
CA ILE A 616 -1.69 7.93 -0.38
C ILE A 616 -0.56 7.88 -1.40
N ALA A 617 -0.35 8.97 -2.16
CA ALA A 617 0.75 9.08 -3.11
C ALA A 617 2.11 8.93 -2.42
N MET A 618 2.34 9.59 -1.29
CA MET A 618 3.57 9.39 -0.51
C MET A 618 3.79 7.93 -0.12
N ILE A 619 2.75 7.25 0.39
CA ILE A 619 2.83 5.83 0.76
C ILE A 619 3.13 4.96 -0.48
N GLY A 620 2.43 5.18 -1.59
CA GLY A 620 2.62 4.44 -2.84
C GLY A 620 4.02 4.62 -3.42
N PHE A 621 4.54 5.85 -3.47
CA PHE A 621 5.90 6.11 -3.95
C PHE A 621 6.98 5.59 -2.99
N LEU A 622 6.73 5.55 -1.68
CA LEU A 622 7.64 4.90 -0.74
C LEU A 622 7.68 3.39 -0.93
N TRP A 623 6.53 2.78 -1.22
CA TRP A 623 6.47 1.37 -1.61
C TRP A 623 7.26 1.12 -2.90
N MET A 624 7.10 1.95 -3.94
CA MET A 624 7.89 1.82 -5.18
C MET A 624 9.38 2.08 -4.96
N PHE A 625 9.74 3.06 -4.14
CA PHE A 625 11.13 3.38 -3.78
C PHE A 625 11.85 2.18 -3.14
N TYR A 626 11.12 1.34 -2.40
CA TYR A 626 11.68 0.09 -1.87
C TYR A 626 12.20 -0.84 -2.99
N TYR A 627 11.53 -0.89 -4.14
CA TYR A 627 11.87 -1.77 -5.26
C TYR A 627 12.86 -1.18 -6.28
N GLN A 628 13.30 0.08 -6.12
CA GLN A 628 14.25 0.69 -7.06
C GLN A 628 15.65 0.07 -6.94
N MET A 629 16.22 -0.43 -8.04
CA MET A 629 17.49 -1.17 -8.01
C MET A 629 18.74 -0.25 -7.97
N GLU A 630 18.57 1.06 -8.14
CA GLU A 630 19.65 2.04 -8.15
C GLU A 630 20.42 2.17 -6.83
N LEU A 631 19.70 2.05 -5.70
CA LEU A 631 20.23 2.25 -4.35
C LEU A 631 20.19 0.95 -3.55
N SER A 632 21.25 0.70 -2.78
CA SER A 632 21.27 -0.43 -1.85
C SER A 632 20.22 -0.27 -0.76
N LEU A 633 19.71 -1.38 -0.22
CA LEU A 633 18.76 -1.36 0.90
C LEU A 633 19.34 -0.61 2.10
N LEU A 634 20.65 -0.77 2.36
CA LEU A 634 21.32 -0.03 3.42
C LEU A 634 21.29 1.50 3.19
N GLN A 635 21.53 1.96 1.96
CA GLN A 635 21.45 3.39 1.62
C GLN A 635 20.02 3.92 1.75
N LYS A 636 19.02 3.17 1.27
CA LYS A 636 17.60 3.50 1.44
C LYS A 636 17.24 3.61 2.92
N ALA A 637 17.70 2.68 3.75
CA ALA A 637 17.48 2.70 5.19
C ALA A 637 18.04 3.99 5.83
N PHE A 638 19.27 4.40 5.48
CA PHE A 638 19.85 5.65 5.97
C PHE A 638 19.08 6.89 5.48
N LEU A 639 18.61 6.89 4.23
CA LEU A 639 17.77 7.97 3.70
C LEU A 639 16.46 8.11 4.52
N LEU A 640 15.78 6.99 4.76
CA LEU A 640 14.53 6.94 5.50
C LEU A 640 14.72 7.28 6.99
N LEU A 641 15.77 6.76 7.64
CA LEU A 641 16.09 7.08 9.03
C LEU A 641 16.53 8.53 9.20
N GLY A 642 17.36 9.05 8.29
CA GLY A 642 17.83 10.43 8.27
C GLY A 642 16.67 11.41 8.11
N THR A 643 15.77 11.15 7.15
CA THR A 643 14.56 11.98 6.96
C THR A 643 13.62 11.91 8.15
N GLY A 644 13.41 10.71 8.71
CA GLY A 644 12.68 10.52 9.96
C GLY A 644 13.24 11.33 11.12
N LEU A 645 14.56 11.29 11.32
CA LEU A 645 15.26 12.04 12.37
C LEU A 645 15.13 13.55 12.17
N VAL A 646 15.34 14.06 10.96
CA VAL A 646 15.19 15.50 10.66
C VAL A 646 13.75 15.95 10.92
N LEU A 647 12.73 15.19 10.52
CA LEU A 647 11.33 15.54 10.77
C LEU A 647 10.96 15.47 12.26
N LEU A 648 11.50 14.50 13.01
CA LEU A 648 11.31 14.43 14.46
C LEU A 648 12.01 15.56 15.21
N THR A 649 13.21 15.97 14.78
CA THR A 649 13.91 17.14 15.35
C THR A 649 13.15 18.43 15.04
N VAL A 650 12.63 18.59 13.81
CA VAL A 650 11.69 19.66 13.44
C VAL A 650 10.49 19.66 14.37
N THR A 651 9.89 18.50 14.64
CA THR A 651 8.74 18.38 15.55
C THR A 651 9.08 18.92 16.95
N VAL A 652 10.23 18.52 17.51
CA VAL A 652 10.68 18.94 18.84
C VAL A 652 11.00 20.43 18.87
N ALA A 653 11.73 20.93 17.87
CA ALA A 653 12.08 22.35 17.73
C ALA A 653 10.83 23.22 17.59
N CYS A 654 9.90 22.85 16.71
CA CYS A 654 8.63 23.55 16.51
C CYS A 654 7.79 23.57 17.80
N ARG A 655 7.71 22.45 18.53
CA ARG A 655 7.03 22.39 19.82
C ARG A 655 7.70 23.25 20.88
N HIS A 656 9.03 23.35 20.88
CA HIS A 656 9.77 24.21 21.81
C HIS A 656 9.53 25.70 21.52
N TRP A 657 9.53 26.10 20.26
CA TRP A 657 9.27 27.47 19.83
C TRP A 657 7.82 27.91 20.07
N LEU A 658 6.85 27.02 19.81
CA LEU A 658 5.43 27.25 20.14
C LEU A 658 5.23 27.56 21.63
N ARG A 659 5.99 26.89 22.51
CA ARG A 659 5.94 27.11 23.96
C ARG A 659 6.48 28.48 24.35
N LYS A 660 7.66 28.87 23.84
CA LYS A 660 8.21 30.21 24.11
C LYS A 660 7.27 31.34 23.70
N GLY A 661 6.48 31.17 22.64
CA GLY A 661 5.45 32.13 22.23
C GLY A 661 4.26 32.21 23.20
N GLN A 662 3.81 31.07 23.73
CA GLN A 662 2.72 31.02 24.72
C GLN A 662 3.17 31.52 26.10
N ASP A 663 4.38 31.16 26.55
CA ASP A 663 4.93 31.61 27.83
C ASP A 663 5.18 33.12 27.82
N ARG A 664 5.63 33.71 26.70
CA ARG A 664 5.77 35.17 26.54
C ARG A 664 4.42 35.90 26.58
N HIS A 665 3.37 35.33 26.00
CA HIS A 665 2.02 35.89 26.11
C HIS A 665 1.46 35.75 27.52
N ALA A 666 1.69 34.63 28.20
CA ALA A 666 1.29 34.41 29.59
C ALA A 666 2.04 35.33 30.57
N LEU A 667 3.33 35.57 30.36
CA LEU A 667 4.13 36.56 31.10
C LEU A 667 3.67 38.00 30.85
N ALA A 668 3.18 38.31 29.64
CA ALA A 668 2.60 39.61 29.31
C ALA A 668 1.21 39.81 29.92
N THR A 669 0.39 38.75 30.06
CA THR A 669 -0.90 38.81 30.77
C THR A 669 -0.79 38.64 32.29
N ALA A 670 0.32 38.12 32.81
CA ALA A 670 0.58 37.98 34.25
C ALA A 670 0.97 39.30 34.96
N GLN A 671 1.00 40.43 34.25
CA GLN A 671 1.18 41.76 34.85
C GLN A 671 -0.12 42.39 35.39
N ALA A 672 -1.25 41.67 35.39
CA ALA A 672 -2.46 42.04 36.13
C ALA A 672 -2.54 41.26 37.47
N PRO A 673 -2.70 41.94 38.62
CA PRO A 673 -2.71 41.25 39.91
C PRO A 673 -4.13 40.74 40.19
N GLU A 674 -4.35 39.42 40.12
CA GLU A 674 -5.24 38.74 41.08
C GLU A 674 -5.10 37.21 41.04
N ALA A 675 -4.89 36.70 42.26
CA ALA A 675 -4.92 35.34 42.77
C ALA A 675 -5.40 34.21 41.84
N LEU A 676 -4.57 33.18 41.67
CA LEU A 676 -5.04 31.84 41.31
C LEU A 676 -4.28 30.78 42.09
N HIS A 677 -5.05 30.13 42.96
CA HIS A 677 -4.73 29.01 43.82
C HIS A 677 -3.75 28.01 43.20
N ALA A 678 -2.60 27.86 43.87
CA ALA A 678 -1.81 26.65 43.81
C ALA A 678 -2.62 25.51 44.46
N SER A 679 -3.37 24.76 43.66
CA SER A 679 -3.88 23.45 44.07
C SER A 679 -2.88 22.39 43.62
N GLU A 680 -1.92 22.12 44.51
CA GLU A 680 -1.10 20.92 44.48
C GLU A 680 -1.96 19.72 44.92
N ALA A 681 -2.42 18.94 43.95
CA ALA A 681 -2.68 17.52 44.13
C ALA A 681 -2.58 16.81 42.77
N PRO A 682 -1.50 16.05 42.48
CA PRO A 682 -1.46 15.24 41.28
C PRO A 682 -2.48 14.11 41.45
N ALA A 683 -3.65 14.25 40.81
CA ALA A 683 -4.63 13.18 40.74
C ALA A 683 -3.95 11.90 40.22
N LYS A 684 -3.95 10.85 41.05
CA LYS A 684 -3.49 9.48 40.75
C LYS A 684 -4.38 8.82 39.69
N ALA A 685 -4.52 9.43 38.52
CA ALA A 685 -5.09 8.75 37.36
C ALA A 685 -3.99 7.89 36.74
N ARG A 686 -3.82 6.65 37.22
CA ARG A 686 -2.97 5.66 36.56
C ARG A 686 -3.66 5.26 35.26
N GLY A 687 -3.31 5.88 34.14
CA GLY A 687 -3.82 5.45 32.84
C GLY A 687 -3.33 4.04 32.51
N LEU A 688 -4.05 3.36 31.61
CA LEU A 688 -3.76 1.99 31.19
C LEU A 688 -2.42 1.87 30.43
N LEU A 689 -1.92 2.98 29.87
CA LEU A 689 -0.73 3.03 29.03
C LEU A 689 0.52 2.40 29.67
N PRO A 690 1.02 2.85 30.85
CA PRO A 690 2.21 2.26 31.46
C PRO A 690 2.08 0.76 31.72
N LEU A 691 0.92 0.28 32.17
CA LEU A 691 0.68 -1.14 32.44
C LEU A 691 0.72 -1.96 31.16
N MET A 692 -0.01 -1.53 30.13
CA MET A 692 -0.08 -2.25 28.85
C MET A 692 1.21 -2.14 28.05
N THR A 693 1.92 -1.01 28.10
CA THR A 693 3.25 -0.89 27.49
C THR A 693 4.26 -1.81 28.20
N ALA A 694 4.22 -1.90 29.53
CA ALA A 694 5.07 -2.84 30.26
C ALA A 694 4.73 -4.30 29.90
N LEU A 695 3.44 -4.65 29.84
CA LEU A 695 2.99 -5.97 29.40
C LEU A 695 3.44 -6.26 27.96
N GLY A 696 3.33 -5.30 27.05
CA GLY A 696 3.84 -5.41 25.68
C GLY A 696 5.35 -5.64 25.62
N VAL A 697 6.14 -4.89 26.41
CA VAL A 697 7.59 -5.07 26.49
C VAL A 697 7.95 -6.47 26.99
N VAL A 698 7.32 -6.92 28.08
CA VAL A 698 7.56 -8.26 28.63
C VAL A 698 7.19 -9.32 27.61
N SER A 699 6.00 -9.27 27.00
CA SER A 699 5.56 -10.25 26.01
C SER A 699 6.49 -10.32 24.80
N VAL A 700 6.89 -9.18 24.22
CA VAL A 700 7.79 -9.13 23.06
C VAL A 700 9.17 -9.70 23.41
N LEU A 701 9.76 -9.28 24.53
CA LEU A 701 11.08 -9.75 24.94
C LEU A 701 11.06 -11.23 25.32
N THR A 702 10.01 -11.73 25.97
CA THR A 702 9.87 -13.15 26.30
C THR A 702 9.77 -13.98 25.02
N VAL A 703 8.90 -13.63 24.07
CA VAL A 703 8.76 -14.37 22.80
C VAL A 703 10.06 -14.34 22.00
N ALA A 704 10.70 -13.16 21.88
CA ALA A 704 11.95 -13.01 21.14
C ALA A 704 13.09 -13.83 21.78
N ASN A 705 13.33 -13.68 23.08
CA ASN A 705 14.44 -14.37 23.75
C ASN A 705 14.20 -15.87 23.90
N TRP A 706 12.95 -16.30 24.06
CA TRP A 706 12.59 -17.72 24.01
C TRP A 706 12.91 -18.31 22.62
N GLY A 707 12.57 -17.58 21.56
CA GLY A 707 12.93 -17.93 20.19
C GLY A 707 14.44 -18.05 20.02
N ILE A 708 15.20 -17.02 20.42
CA ILE A 708 16.67 -17.01 20.36
C ILE A 708 17.26 -18.20 21.11
N TRP A 709 16.86 -18.42 22.37
CA TRP A 709 17.34 -19.53 23.19
C TRP A 709 17.07 -20.89 22.55
N THR A 710 15.87 -21.08 21.99
CA THR A 710 15.50 -22.35 21.33
C THR A 710 16.36 -22.61 20.09
N HIS A 711 16.62 -21.60 19.27
CA HIS A 711 17.43 -21.75 18.07
C HIS A 711 18.92 -21.93 18.40
N GLU A 712 19.46 -21.21 19.39
CA GLU A 712 20.83 -21.41 19.88
C GLU A 712 21.03 -22.80 20.48
N ALA A 713 20.05 -23.30 21.24
CA ALA A 713 20.10 -24.65 21.77
C ALA A 713 20.17 -25.70 20.63
N ILE A 714 19.45 -25.49 19.52
CA ILE A 714 19.52 -26.36 18.34
C ILE A 714 20.88 -26.27 17.67
N LEU A 715 21.45 -25.06 17.52
CA LEU A 715 22.78 -24.87 16.93
C LEU A 715 23.88 -25.54 17.76
N GLN A 716 23.78 -25.52 19.09
CA GLN A 716 24.77 -26.09 20.00
C GLN A 716 24.62 -27.61 20.19
N THR A 717 23.39 -28.12 20.28
CA THR A 717 23.13 -29.54 20.61
C THR A 717 22.74 -30.39 19.40
N GLY A 718 22.45 -29.77 18.26
CA GLY A 718 22.01 -30.44 17.04
C GLY A 718 23.15 -31.20 16.36
N GLN A 719 22.82 -32.40 15.88
CA GLN A 719 23.74 -33.18 15.05
C GLN A 719 23.95 -32.48 13.71
N ARG A 720 25.21 -32.39 13.27
CA ARG A 720 25.58 -31.80 11.98
C ARG A 720 25.15 -32.74 10.86
N VAL A 721 24.39 -32.21 9.90
CA VAL A 721 23.93 -32.94 8.71
C VAL A 721 24.21 -32.07 7.49
N VAL A 722 24.94 -32.58 6.51
CA VAL A 722 25.23 -31.86 5.26
C VAL A 722 24.32 -32.39 4.15
N LEU A 723 23.64 -31.49 3.43
CA LEU A 723 22.78 -31.83 2.30
C LEU A 723 23.35 -31.23 1.01
N ALA A 724 23.40 -32.02 -0.07
CA ALA A 724 23.82 -31.56 -1.38
C ALA A 724 22.76 -30.65 -2.02
N LEU A 725 23.22 -29.52 -2.57
CA LEU A 725 22.37 -28.58 -3.30
C LEU A 725 22.20 -29.04 -4.75
N ALA A 726 20.96 -29.02 -5.23
CA ALA A 726 20.67 -29.18 -6.66
C ALA A 726 21.03 -27.88 -7.41
N PRO A 727 21.39 -27.95 -8.71
CA PRO A 727 21.67 -26.75 -9.50
C PRO A 727 20.40 -25.89 -9.58
N VAL A 728 20.45 -24.68 -9.02
CA VAL A 728 19.36 -23.70 -9.06
C VAL A 728 19.96 -22.34 -9.41
N ASP A 729 19.40 -21.70 -10.43
CA ASP A 729 19.71 -20.32 -10.86
C ASP A 729 18.94 -19.28 -10.02
N PRO A 730 19.39 -18.01 -9.97
CA PRO A 730 19.78 -17.43 -8.69
C PRO A 730 18.97 -16.18 -8.29
N ARG A 731 18.93 -15.95 -6.97
CA ARG A 731 18.55 -14.70 -6.29
C ARG A 731 17.11 -14.21 -6.48
N SER A 732 16.51 -13.79 -5.36
CA SER A 732 15.53 -12.72 -5.37
C SER A 732 16.17 -11.53 -4.65
N LEU A 733 16.49 -10.50 -5.42
CA LEU A 733 17.07 -9.23 -4.93
C LEU A 733 16.08 -8.41 -4.07
N MET A 734 14.84 -8.89 -3.92
CA MET A 734 13.68 -8.04 -3.59
C MET A 734 13.28 -8.08 -2.11
N GLN A 735 13.77 -9.02 -1.31
CA GLN A 735 13.45 -9.15 0.12
C GLN A 735 14.67 -8.97 1.04
N GLY A 736 15.74 -8.39 0.50
CA GLY A 736 17.10 -8.59 0.99
C GLY A 736 17.84 -9.58 0.09
N ASP A 737 19.14 -9.70 0.27
CA ASP A 737 19.97 -10.63 -0.49
C ASP A 737 19.77 -12.06 0.06
N TYR A 738 19.08 -12.92 -0.70
CA TYR A 738 18.93 -14.33 -0.34
C TYR A 738 19.05 -15.25 -1.56
N MET A 739 19.42 -16.50 -1.29
CA MET A 739 19.53 -17.56 -2.29
C MET A 739 18.46 -18.61 -2.00
N SER A 740 17.63 -18.89 -2.99
CA SER A 740 16.75 -20.06 -2.97
C SER A 740 17.60 -21.32 -3.07
N LEU A 741 17.44 -22.20 -2.10
CA LEU A 741 18.12 -23.48 -2.03
C LEU A 741 17.15 -24.57 -2.45
N ASN A 742 17.55 -25.41 -3.39
CA ASN A 742 16.91 -26.71 -3.60
C ASN A 742 17.93 -27.80 -3.25
N PHE A 743 17.45 -28.89 -2.64
CA PHE A 743 18.30 -29.99 -2.20
C PHE A 743 17.98 -31.22 -3.04
N GLU A 744 19.01 -31.93 -3.50
CA GLU A 744 18.84 -33.19 -4.25
C GLU A 744 17.98 -34.21 -3.46
N LEU A 745 18.09 -34.17 -2.13
CA LEU A 745 17.27 -34.95 -1.21
C LEU A 745 15.75 -34.71 -1.37
N VAL A 746 15.33 -33.50 -1.74
CA VAL A 746 13.90 -33.14 -1.88
C VAL A 746 13.26 -33.86 -3.06
N ASP A 747 13.97 -34.06 -4.16
CA ASP A 747 13.47 -34.78 -5.33
C ASP A 747 13.28 -36.28 -5.02
N HIS A 748 14.23 -36.88 -4.29
CA HIS A 748 14.10 -38.26 -3.79
C HIS A 748 12.95 -38.39 -2.77
N LEU A 749 12.79 -37.41 -1.88
CA LEU A 749 11.67 -37.35 -0.93
C LEU A 749 10.32 -37.23 -1.63
N ARG A 750 10.20 -36.36 -2.65
CA ARG A 750 8.98 -36.21 -3.45
C ARG A 750 8.56 -37.54 -4.05
N THR A 751 9.49 -38.27 -4.67
CA THR A 751 9.22 -39.58 -5.28
C THR A 751 8.77 -40.61 -4.23
N ALA A 752 9.46 -40.68 -3.07
CA ALA A 752 9.12 -41.60 -1.98
C ALA A 752 7.76 -41.29 -1.32
N VAL A 753 7.43 -40.01 -1.15
CA VAL A 753 6.14 -39.57 -0.61
C VAL A 753 5.00 -39.87 -1.59
N GLN A 754 5.19 -39.63 -2.90
CA GLN A 754 4.20 -39.97 -3.94
C GLN A 754 3.94 -41.48 -4.02
N ALA A 755 4.99 -42.31 -3.90
CA ALA A 755 4.85 -43.76 -3.84
C ALA A 755 4.06 -44.22 -2.60
N THR A 756 4.30 -43.60 -1.45
CA THR A 756 3.62 -43.94 -0.18
C THR A 756 2.17 -43.44 -0.13
N GLN A 757 1.88 -42.25 -0.69
CA GLN A 757 0.52 -41.70 -0.80
C GLN A 757 -0.36 -42.44 -1.81
N SER A 758 0.23 -43.10 -2.80
CA SER A 758 -0.50 -43.96 -3.75
C SER A 758 -0.96 -45.28 -3.11
N ALA A 759 -0.33 -45.69 -1.99
CA ALA A 759 -0.63 -46.93 -1.28
C ALA A 759 -1.63 -46.77 -0.12
N ASN A 760 -1.76 -45.58 0.48
CA ASN A 760 -2.70 -45.29 1.57
C ASN A 760 -3.55 -44.04 1.25
N LYS A 761 -4.76 -44.27 0.71
CA LYS A 761 -5.83 -43.26 0.73
C LYS A 761 -6.60 -43.43 2.04
N ASP A 762 -6.45 -42.49 2.97
CA ASP A 762 -7.34 -42.43 4.13
C ASP A 762 -8.78 -42.10 3.69
N ALA A 763 -9.75 -42.66 4.41
CA ALA A 763 -11.20 -42.63 4.10
C ALA A 763 -11.84 -41.23 3.99
N ASN A 764 -11.10 -40.14 4.27
CA ASN A 764 -11.60 -38.76 4.25
C ASN A 764 -10.89 -37.85 3.23
N GLY A 765 -10.02 -38.35 2.35
CA GLY A 765 -9.43 -37.55 1.26
C GLY A 765 -8.54 -36.38 1.69
N GLN A 766 -8.15 -36.28 2.96
CA GLN A 766 -7.23 -35.25 3.45
C GLN A 766 -5.78 -35.64 3.17
N LYS A 767 -5.05 -34.80 2.42
CA LYS A 767 -3.62 -34.97 2.15
C LYS A 767 -2.82 -34.76 3.44
N ILE A 768 -1.99 -35.74 3.80
CA ILE A 768 -1.07 -35.66 4.95
C ILE A 768 -0.03 -34.56 4.67
N MET A 769 -0.04 -33.51 5.49
CA MET A 769 0.78 -32.32 5.27
C MET A 769 2.16 -32.33 5.95
N GLN A 770 2.47 -33.32 6.81
CA GLN A 770 3.74 -33.40 7.56
C GLN A 770 4.22 -34.85 7.73
N GLY A 771 5.54 -35.09 7.66
CA GLY A 771 6.15 -36.40 7.90
C GLY A 771 7.63 -36.31 8.31
N TYR A 772 8.26 -37.46 8.53
CA TYR A 772 9.64 -37.61 8.97
C TYR A 772 10.48 -38.34 7.91
N ALA A 773 11.55 -37.70 7.45
CA ALA A 773 12.57 -38.30 6.60
C ALA A 773 13.64 -38.95 7.48
N ILE A 774 13.96 -40.22 7.20
CA ILE A 774 15.06 -40.94 7.83
C ILE A 774 16.27 -40.81 6.91
N LEU A 775 17.34 -40.20 7.41
CA LEU A 775 18.56 -39.90 6.69
C LEU A 775 19.69 -40.79 7.18
N SER A 776 20.47 -41.35 6.25
CA SER A 776 21.74 -42.02 6.54
C SER A 776 22.90 -41.08 6.24
N ILE A 777 23.84 -40.94 7.17
CA ILE A 777 25.00 -40.06 7.05
C ILE A 777 26.22 -40.88 6.65
N ASP A 778 26.93 -40.43 5.60
CA ASP A 778 28.19 -41.02 5.16
C ASP A 778 29.39 -40.57 6.01
N ASP A 779 30.57 -41.14 5.76
CA ASP A 779 31.78 -40.82 6.54
C ASP A 779 32.30 -39.38 6.30
N LYS A 780 31.74 -38.66 5.30
CA LYS A 780 32.02 -37.23 5.02
C LYS A 780 30.98 -36.29 5.65
N GLY A 781 29.93 -36.83 6.29
CA GLY A 781 28.85 -36.07 6.92
C GLY A 781 27.70 -35.68 5.99
N VAL A 782 27.69 -36.17 4.74
CA VAL A 782 26.65 -35.94 3.75
C VAL A 782 25.51 -36.94 3.96
N ALA A 783 24.27 -36.44 4.00
CA ALA A 783 23.09 -37.25 4.23
C ALA A 783 22.41 -37.68 2.92
N SER A 784 22.02 -38.97 2.86
CA SER A 784 21.19 -39.56 1.82
C SER A 784 19.87 -40.09 2.41
N LEU A 785 18.82 -40.16 1.58
CA LEU A 785 17.50 -40.62 2.01
C LEU A 785 17.51 -42.14 2.24
N ALA A 786 17.28 -42.58 3.48
CA ALA A 786 17.15 -44.00 3.82
C ALA A 786 15.69 -44.47 3.89
N GLY A 787 14.75 -43.57 4.19
CA GLY A 787 13.32 -43.90 4.22
C GLY A 787 12.43 -42.72 4.64
N VAL A 788 11.11 -42.94 4.61
CA VAL A 788 10.09 -41.95 4.98
C VAL A 788 9.11 -42.58 5.96
N SER A 789 8.75 -41.86 7.03
CA SER A 789 7.76 -42.29 8.02
C SER A 789 6.74 -41.19 8.28
N GLN A 790 5.47 -41.57 8.44
CA GLN A 790 4.38 -40.63 8.78
C GLN A 790 4.29 -40.37 10.29
N SER A 791 4.75 -41.30 11.12
CA SER A 791 4.84 -41.15 12.58
C SER A 791 6.30 -41.12 13.01
N TYR A 792 6.60 -40.48 14.14
CA TYR A 792 7.97 -40.46 14.67
C TYR A 792 8.42 -41.92 14.93
N PRO A 793 9.55 -42.38 14.33
CA PRO A 793 10.00 -43.76 14.48
C PRO A 793 10.22 -44.10 15.96
N SER A 794 9.57 -45.15 16.46
CA SER A 794 9.71 -45.61 17.85
C SER A 794 11.04 -46.32 18.13
N MET A 795 11.75 -46.74 17.07
CA MET A 795 13.06 -47.39 17.16
C MET A 795 14.05 -46.65 16.26
N ILE A 796 14.96 -45.90 16.89
CA ILE A 796 16.09 -45.25 16.22
C ILE A 796 17.30 -46.15 16.44
N LEU A 797 17.93 -46.60 15.37
CA LEU A 797 19.22 -47.32 15.47
C LEU A 797 20.22 -46.37 16.14
N ALA A 798 20.71 -46.74 17.32
CA ALA A 798 21.64 -45.93 18.12
C ALA A 798 23.08 -45.97 17.55
N ASP A 799 23.21 -45.95 16.23
CA ASP A 799 24.48 -46.11 15.51
C ASP A 799 25.15 -44.76 15.22
N GLY A 800 24.52 -43.64 15.58
CA GLY A 800 25.01 -42.28 15.32
C GLY A 800 24.98 -41.86 13.84
N LYS A 801 24.72 -42.80 12.92
CA LYS A 801 24.68 -42.61 11.46
C LYS A 801 23.28 -42.36 10.89
N THR A 802 22.21 -42.48 11.68
CA THR A 802 20.83 -42.20 11.25
C THR A 802 20.27 -40.95 11.94
N VAL A 803 19.72 -40.03 11.14
CA VAL A 803 19.11 -38.79 11.62
C VAL A 803 17.70 -38.65 11.05
N ILE A 804 16.77 -38.21 11.89
CA ILE A 804 15.39 -37.94 11.47
C ILE A 804 15.27 -36.46 11.20
N MET A 805 14.70 -36.08 10.05
CA MET A 805 14.42 -34.69 9.69
C MET A 805 12.95 -34.54 9.30
N ARG A 806 12.27 -33.51 9.83
CA ARG A 806 10.88 -33.24 9.48
C ARG A 806 10.77 -32.62 8.09
N TYR A 807 9.81 -33.07 7.30
CA TYR A 807 9.42 -32.43 6.04
C TYR A 807 7.93 -32.03 6.07
N LYS A 808 7.58 -31.03 5.27
CA LYS A 808 6.20 -30.65 4.97
C LYS A 808 5.88 -31.05 3.54
N ALA A 809 4.65 -31.50 3.32
CA ALA A 809 4.12 -31.78 1.99
C ALA A 809 3.03 -30.75 1.69
N GLY A 810 3.23 -29.95 0.65
CA GLY A 810 2.29 -28.93 0.20
C GLY A 810 1.30 -29.44 -0.84
N PRO A 811 0.39 -28.57 -1.31
CA PRO A 811 -0.48 -28.85 -2.45
C PRO A 811 0.34 -29.29 -3.68
N PHE A 812 -0.26 -30.11 -4.55
CA PHE A 812 0.34 -30.61 -5.80
C PHE A 812 1.64 -31.43 -5.66
N GLY A 813 1.94 -32.02 -4.49
CA GLY A 813 3.10 -32.91 -4.33
C GLY A 813 4.43 -32.19 -4.16
N THR A 814 4.38 -30.92 -3.76
CA THR A 814 5.56 -30.17 -3.30
C THR A 814 6.01 -30.73 -1.95
N VAL A 815 7.31 -30.99 -1.79
CA VAL A 815 7.89 -31.42 -0.51
C VAL A 815 8.93 -30.38 -0.12
N SER A 816 8.85 -29.91 1.12
CA SER A 816 9.69 -28.84 1.65
C SER A 816 10.34 -29.27 2.97
N LEU A 817 11.66 -29.11 3.05
CA LEU A 817 12.46 -29.22 4.27
C LEU A 817 12.38 -27.92 5.10
N ALA A 818 13.06 -27.90 6.25
CA ALA A 818 12.96 -26.80 7.22
C ALA A 818 13.42 -25.41 6.71
N SER A 819 14.26 -25.32 5.67
CA SER A 819 14.58 -24.05 5.02
C SER A 819 14.85 -24.24 3.52
N HIS A 820 14.35 -23.31 2.71
CA HIS A 820 14.55 -23.21 1.25
C HIS A 820 15.22 -21.91 0.84
N GLU A 821 15.57 -21.07 1.82
CA GLU A 821 16.13 -19.74 1.58
C GLU A 821 17.29 -19.53 2.55
N TYR A 822 18.38 -18.95 2.04
CA TYR A 822 19.52 -18.51 2.85
C TYR A 822 19.70 -17.00 2.69
N PHE A 823 19.39 -16.26 3.74
CA PHE A 823 19.58 -14.81 3.81
C PHE A 823 21.04 -14.48 4.09
N PHE A 824 21.67 -13.71 3.21
CA PHE A 824 23.03 -13.21 3.40
C PHE A 824 23.09 -11.68 3.29
N PRO A 825 24.21 -11.09 3.67
CA PRO A 825 24.39 -9.65 3.59
C PRO A 825 24.42 -9.11 2.16
N GLU A 826 23.86 -7.92 1.99
CA GLU A 826 23.73 -7.27 0.69
C GLU A 826 25.09 -7.12 0.00
N GLY A 827 25.19 -7.60 -1.25
CA GLY A 827 26.41 -7.60 -2.06
C GLY A 827 27.24 -8.89 -1.99
N GLN A 828 26.92 -9.84 -1.09
CA GLN A 828 27.66 -11.11 -0.96
C GLN A 828 27.16 -12.23 -1.87
N GLY A 829 26.19 -11.96 -2.73
CA GLY A 829 25.64 -12.97 -3.62
C GLY A 829 26.68 -13.74 -4.46
N PRO A 830 27.74 -13.14 -5.04
CA PRO A 830 28.74 -13.89 -5.82
C PRO A 830 29.58 -14.86 -4.97
N HIS A 831 29.71 -14.58 -3.67
CA HIS A 831 30.45 -15.42 -2.73
C HIS A 831 29.65 -16.68 -2.39
N PHE A 832 28.38 -16.52 -2.01
CA PHE A 832 27.50 -17.65 -1.67
C PHE A 832 27.02 -18.45 -2.89
N ALA A 833 27.08 -17.89 -4.11
CA ALA A 833 26.78 -18.63 -5.35
C ALA A 833 27.72 -19.84 -5.59
N ARG A 834 28.87 -19.90 -4.90
CA ARG A 834 29.81 -21.04 -4.97
C ARG A 834 29.38 -22.22 -4.09
N ALA A 835 28.28 -22.09 -3.34
CA ALA A 835 27.82 -23.14 -2.44
C ALA A 835 27.39 -24.39 -3.20
N LYS A 836 27.85 -25.56 -2.73
CA LYS A 836 27.42 -26.89 -3.22
C LYS A 836 26.69 -27.70 -2.17
N TYR A 837 26.85 -27.34 -0.89
CA TYR A 837 26.17 -28.02 0.20
C TYR A 837 25.55 -27.04 1.19
N GLY A 838 24.44 -27.43 1.81
CA GLY A 838 23.85 -26.77 2.97
C GLY A 838 24.17 -27.53 4.26
N GLU A 839 24.67 -26.83 5.28
CA GLU A 839 24.94 -27.38 6.60
C GLU A 839 23.72 -27.19 7.53
N PHE A 840 23.11 -28.29 7.95
CA PHE A 840 22.01 -28.31 8.91
C PHE A 840 22.44 -28.79 10.30
N ARG A 841 21.75 -28.27 11.32
CA ARG A 841 21.78 -28.76 12.70
C ARG A 841 20.43 -29.37 13.02
N VAL A 842 20.40 -30.67 13.29
CA VAL A 842 19.17 -31.43 13.50
C VAL A 842 19.09 -31.91 14.94
N ARG A 843 18.01 -31.54 15.62
CA ARG A 843 17.71 -31.99 16.97
C ARG A 843 17.00 -33.35 16.92
N LYS A 844 17.05 -34.10 18.03
CA LYS A 844 16.46 -35.46 18.14
C LYS A 844 14.98 -35.52 17.74
N ASP A 845 14.22 -34.46 17.93
CA ASP A 845 12.80 -34.34 17.54
C ASP A 845 12.58 -34.12 16.03
N GLY A 846 13.65 -34.08 15.24
CA GLY A 846 13.64 -33.87 13.80
C GLY A 846 13.48 -32.43 13.34
N LYS A 847 13.52 -31.46 14.27
CA LYS A 847 13.60 -30.04 13.90
C LYS A 847 15.02 -29.73 13.42
N ALA A 848 15.12 -29.25 12.19
CA ALA A 848 16.37 -28.88 11.55
C ALA A 848 16.48 -27.36 11.39
N LEU A 849 17.72 -26.85 11.44
CA LEU A 849 18.04 -25.44 11.22
C LEU A 849 19.26 -25.32 10.32
N LEU A 850 19.19 -24.44 9.33
CA LEU A 850 20.30 -24.20 8.40
C LEU A 850 21.34 -23.29 9.06
N SER A 851 22.53 -23.84 9.32
CA SER A 851 23.66 -23.17 9.98
C SER A 851 24.51 -22.36 9.00
N GLY A 852 24.68 -22.85 7.77
CA GLY A 852 25.52 -22.19 6.77
C GLY A 852 25.60 -22.95 5.45
N LEU A 853 26.35 -22.39 4.51
CA LEU A 853 26.63 -22.96 3.20
C LEU A 853 28.09 -23.39 3.10
N LEU A 854 28.34 -24.48 2.36
CA LEU A 854 29.69 -25.02 2.15
C LEU A 854 30.04 -25.08 0.66
N ASP A 855 31.34 -24.90 0.35
CA ASP A 855 31.91 -25.07 -0.99
C ASP A 855 32.11 -26.55 -1.36
N GLU A 856 32.68 -26.82 -2.55
CA GLU A 856 33.03 -28.17 -3.03
C GLU A 856 33.95 -28.94 -2.08
N ASN A 857 34.75 -28.23 -1.27
CA ASN A 857 35.70 -28.80 -0.34
C ASN A 857 35.14 -28.93 1.09
N LEU A 858 33.84 -28.71 1.30
CA LEU A 858 33.17 -28.68 2.59
C LEU A 858 33.65 -27.56 3.55
N ASN A 859 34.28 -26.51 3.01
CA ASN A 859 34.62 -25.31 3.77
C ASN A 859 33.43 -24.37 3.84
N ARG A 860 33.26 -23.70 4.99
CA ARG A 860 32.18 -22.74 5.20
C ARG A 860 32.43 -21.46 4.39
N LEU A 861 31.41 -21.05 3.63
CA LEU A 861 31.36 -19.77 2.92
C LEU A 861 30.93 -18.65 3.88
#